data_AF-A0AAU7Q4J9-F1
#
_entry.id   AF-A0AAU7Q4J9-F1
#
_cell.length_a   1.000
_cell.length_b   1.000
_cell.length_c   1.000
_cell.angle_alpha   90.00
_cell.angle_beta   90.00
_cell.angle_gamma   90.00
#
_symmetry.space_group_name_H-M   'P 1'
#
loop_
_entity.id
_entity.type
_entity.pdbx_description
1 polymer ?
#
loop_
_entity_poly.entity_id
_entity_poly.type
_entity_poly.pdbx_seq_one_letter_code
_entity_poly.pdbx_strand_id
1 'polypeptide(L)'
;MESKNGVEHDIIQAHLSIISDAVFLSVITGFIDKGKNSWEAIILAAMNFCDVLNRSSSKYIKERTLDVLDITTQLLTNIYGTDTLPQNSLALQEPAIILADNLTLSKFLSIDKSLLAGMVLLSTGKTSHTAILARSLGIPALTDIDFSALHLDPQQEIIIDGNPGILISAPDERVLQYYRNEIAVQQNMQQQMLANVTLPAATADGHRIEIAANIASLTEAASAFSSGAEGIGLFRTEISFMDRETSPDYAELAELYTQVIKLADSKSVIFRTFDIGGDKPVNYLSIGEEENPFLGFRAVRTYPHYRELFAMQLKAILTASARGNAKIMIPMIANVGEVIWCRDVLESVKREMRSAGLTFNDDIELGIMLEVPSVIFAIQEIADYADFFSIGSNDLTQYFFAADRGNTRVADVYDNYSPAFLRAMRFAVDEVHRAGKWIGICGELGASKDFLPLFTGMGFDELSMSGTAIPGVKHALRELNSEKCQRLAGEIVALRRSDEVKSALHDPDVKTESTRPLLAPEFILSCLAARDKNEIIKMMTDNLWLHHRTDNRDRLCDDIWTREDAFSTAVGYGFAIPHAKSDHIRFSTISMATLDKPVTWGDRQVETVFLLTVSKSADPNEHMKYFSTLARKLMNEEFRHEIKHAENATVLYNLMARTLAI
;
A
#
# COMPACT_ATOMS: atom_id res chain seq x y z
N MET A 1 -5.76 -21.87 19.01
CA MET A 1 -7.25 -21.85 19.02
C MET A 1 -7.68 -20.39 19.19
N GLU A 2 -8.67 -19.97 18.39
CA GLU A 2 -9.18 -18.59 18.22
C GLU A 2 -8.43 -17.67 17.22
N SER A 3 -8.48 -18.03 15.93
CA SER A 3 -8.54 -17.07 14.83
C SER A 3 -9.61 -17.60 13.85
N LYS A 4 -10.80 -17.01 13.92
CA LYS A 4 -11.93 -17.33 13.02
C LYS A 4 -11.98 -16.22 11.96
N ASN A 5 -11.62 -16.59 10.74
CA ASN A 5 -11.75 -15.86 9.45
C ASN A 5 -10.55 -14.99 9.04
N GLY A 6 -9.93 -15.34 7.90
CA GLY A 6 -8.85 -14.59 7.23
C GLY A 6 -7.91 -15.51 6.42
N VAL A 7 -6.95 -14.94 5.70
CA VAL A 7 -5.88 -15.68 4.96
C VAL A 7 -5.14 -16.67 5.86
N GLU A 8 -5.00 -16.33 7.15
CA GLU A 8 -4.42 -17.22 8.17
C GLU A 8 -5.25 -18.50 8.37
N HIS A 9 -6.58 -18.40 8.33
CA HIS A 9 -7.50 -19.52 8.48
C HIS A 9 -7.45 -20.45 7.27
N ASP A 10 -7.45 -19.88 6.06
CA ASP A 10 -7.45 -20.65 4.81
C ASP A 10 -6.16 -21.46 4.67
N ILE A 11 -5.02 -20.87 5.01
CA ILE A 11 -3.74 -21.60 4.99
C ILE A 11 -3.69 -22.66 6.10
N ILE A 12 -4.27 -22.41 7.28
CA ILE A 12 -4.44 -23.47 8.31
C ILE A 12 -5.34 -24.60 7.77
N GLN A 13 -6.37 -24.29 6.98
CA GLN A 13 -7.24 -25.29 6.38
C GLN A 13 -6.51 -26.14 5.34
N ALA A 14 -5.66 -25.54 4.52
CA ALA A 14 -4.77 -26.23 3.60
C ALA A 14 -3.81 -27.17 4.32
N HIS A 15 -3.24 -26.71 5.44
CA HIS A 15 -2.42 -27.55 6.30
C HIS A 15 -3.19 -28.76 6.86
N LEU A 16 -4.45 -28.54 7.26
CA LEU A 16 -5.31 -29.62 7.74
C LEU A 16 -5.63 -30.63 6.62
N SER A 17 -5.92 -30.17 5.40
CA SER A 17 -6.18 -31.05 4.24
C SER A 17 -5.00 -31.99 3.98
N ILE A 18 -3.77 -31.48 3.98
CA ILE A 18 -2.55 -32.28 3.80
C ILE A 18 -2.36 -33.30 4.95
N ILE A 19 -2.62 -32.92 6.21
CA ILE A 19 -2.56 -33.85 7.36
C ILE A 19 -3.59 -34.97 7.24
N SER A 20 -4.79 -34.63 6.77
CA SER A 20 -5.90 -35.57 6.61
C SER A 20 -5.87 -36.37 5.31
N ASP A 21 -4.89 -36.12 4.43
CA ASP A 21 -4.79 -36.77 3.13
C ASP A 21 -4.61 -38.28 3.28
N ALA A 22 -5.51 -39.04 2.66
CA ALA A 22 -5.56 -40.49 2.78
C ALA A 22 -4.30 -41.16 2.18
N VAL A 23 -3.69 -40.56 1.16
CA VAL A 23 -2.45 -41.06 0.55
C VAL A 23 -1.28 -40.81 1.50
N PHE A 24 -1.18 -39.63 2.09
CA PHE A 24 -0.17 -39.29 3.09
C PHE A 24 -0.23 -40.26 4.29
N LEU A 25 -1.42 -40.46 4.85
CA LEU A 25 -1.66 -41.41 5.94
C LEU A 25 -1.34 -42.87 5.53
N SER A 26 -1.70 -43.26 4.31
CA SER A 26 -1.37 -44.59 3.79
C SER A 26 0.13 -44.80 3.63
N VAL A 27 0.88 -43.78 3.20
CA VAL A 27 2.34 -43.86 3.06
C VAL A 27 3.02 -43.95 4.43
N ILE A 28 2.56 -43.16 5.41
CA ILE A 28 3.04 -43.26 6.80
C ILE A 28 2.80 -44.68 7.34
N THR A 29 1.56 -45.18 7.21
CA THR A 29 1.20 -46.54 7.67
C THR A 29 2.04 -47.60 6.98
N GLY A 30 2.27 -47.47 5.67
CA GLY A 30 3.11 -48.40 4.91
C GLY A 30 4.59 -48.40 5.33
N PHE A 31 5.13 -47.30 5.86
CA PHE A 31 6.46 -47.29 6.48
C PHE A 31 6.45 -47.94 7.87
N ILE A 32 5.39 -47.73 8.67
CA ILE A 32 5.22 -48.38 9.97
C ILE A 32 5.14 -49.91 9.81
N ASP A 33 4.36 -50.39 8.83
CA ASP A 33 4.23 -51.82 8.51
C ASP A 33 5.57 -52.45 8.09
N LYS A 34 6.49 -51.65 7.54
CA LYS A 34 7.87 -52.04 7.19
C LYS A 34 8.83 -52.01 8.38
N GLY A 35 8.32 -51.81 9.60
CA GLY A 35 9.10 -51.81 10.84
C GLY A 35 9.77 -50.46 11.17
N LYS A 36 9.39 -49.37 10.50
CA LYS A 36 9.82 -48.03 10.88
C LYS A 36 9.02 -47.55 12.09
N ASN A 37 9.68 -46.82 12.98
CA ASN A 37 8.98 -46.16 14.08
C ASN A 37 8.17 -44.95 13.55
N SER A 38 7.28 -44.41 14.38
CA SER A 38 6.33 -43.36 13.98
C SER A 38 7.02 -42.09 13.47
N TRP A 39 8.09 -41.64 14.13
CA TRP A 39 8.81 -40.43 13.71
C TRP A 39 9.52 -40.61 12.36
N GLU A 40 10.20 -41.74 12.16
CA GLU A 40 10.89 -42.04 10.90
C GLU A 40 9.89 -42.22 9.75
N ALA A 41 8.75 -42.89 10.01
CA ALA A 41 7.69 -43.07 9.03
C ALA A 41 7.06 -41.75 8.56
N ILE A 42 6.81 -40.83 9.50
CA ILE A 42 6.27 -39.49 9.21
C ILE A 42 7.25 -38.67 8.36
N ILE A 43 8.54 -38.65 8.72
CA ILE A 43 9.56 -37.91 7.95
C ILE A 43 9.73 -38.49 6.55
N LEU A 44 9.79 -39.82 6.41
CA LEU A 44 9.94 -40.46 5.09
C LEU A 44 8.72 -40.21 4.18
N ALA A 45 7.52 -40.22 4.75
CA ALA A 45 6.31 -39.87 4.01
C ALA A 45 6.33 -38.41 3.55
N ALA A 46 6.72 -37.49 4.42
CA ALA A 46 6.86 -36.07 4.11
C ALA A 46 7.91 -35.83 3.01
N MET A 47 9.08 -36.47 3.10
CA MET A 47 10.13 -36.38 2.09
C MET A 47 9.65 -36.89 0.71
N ASN A 48 8.92 -38.00 0.67
CA ASN A 48 8.35 -38.50 -0.59
C ASN A 48 7.38 -37.48 -1.23
N PHE A 49 6.55 -36.83 -0.42
CA PHE A 49 5.65 -35.78 -0.89
C PHE A 49 6.41 -34.54 -1.38
N CYS A 50 7.42 -34.10 -0.62
CA CYS A 50 8.29 -32.98 -0.99
C CYS A 50 9.01 -33.25 -2.33
N ASP A 51 9.49 -34.47 -2.57
CA ASP A 51 10.14 -34.86 -3.82
C ASP A 51 9.18 -34.79 -5.02
N VAL A 52 7.91 -35.16 -4.83
CA VAL A 52 6.88 -35.04 -5.88
C VAL A 52 6.61 -33.57 -6.18
N LEU A 53 6.43 -32.74 -5.15
CA LEU A 53 6.17 -31.30 -5.30
C LEU A 53 7.35 -30.58 -5.97
N ASN A 54 8.58 -30.91 -5.58
CA ASN A 54 9.81 -30.31 -6.13
C ASN A 54 10.05 -30.64 -7.61
N ARG A 55 9.49 -31.74 -8.12
CA ARG A 55 9.54 -32.10 -9.55
C ARG A 55 8.60 -31.29 -10.43
N SER A 56 7.66 -30.54 -9.84
CA SER A 56 6.75 -29.68 -10.59
C SER A 56 7.48 -28.54 -11.29
N SER A 57 7.05 -28.18 -12.49
CA SER A 57 7.53 -26.98 -13.20
C SER A 57 6.99 -25.69 -12.57
N SER A 58 5.87 -25.77 -11.83
CA SER A 58 5.23 -24.62 -11.18
C SER A 58 5.97 -24.20 -9.92
N LYS A 59 6.35 -22.91 -9.85
CA LYS A 59 6.98 -22.31 -8.67
C LYS A 59 6.03 -22.31 -7.46
N TYR A 60 4.75 -22.05 -7.66
CA TYR A 60 3.72 -22.10 -6.62
C TYR A 60 3.58 -23.50 -5.99
N ILE A 61 3.62 -24.56 -6.80
CA ILE A 61 3.55 -25.94 -6.28
C ILE A 61 4.83 -26.32 -5.51
N LYS A 62 5.99 -25.80 -5.93
CA LYS A 62 7.26 -25.96 -5.19
C LYS A 62 7.24 -25.25 -3.85
N GLU A 63 6.59 -24.09 -3.76
CA GLU A 63 6.46 -23.33 -2.51
C GLU A 63 5.67 -24.11 -1.44
N ARG A 64 4.72 -24.98 -1.82
CA ARG A 64 3.99 -25.88 -0.91
C ARG A 64 4.84 -26.93 -0.20
N THR A 65 6.08 -27.17 -0.65
CA THR A 65 7.02 -28.04 0.06
C THR A 65 7.26 -27.57 1.50
N LEU A 66 7.30 -26.25 1.72
CA LEU A 66 7.49 -25.69 3.06
C LEU A 66 6.28 -25.98 3.97
N ASP A 67 5.08 -25.97 3.43
CA ASP A 67 3.84 -26.25 4.16
C ASP A 67 3.82 -27.71 4.65
N VAL A 68 4.21 -28.66 3.78
CA VAL A 68 4.33 -30.09 4.15
C VAL A 68 5.34 -30.30 5.27
N LEU A 69 6.50 -29.62 5.21
CA LEU A 69 7.52 -29.69 6.26
C LEU A 69 7.04 -29.07 7.58
N ASP A 70 6.29 -27.97 7.50
CA ASP A 70 5.72 -27.29 8.66
C ASP A 70 4.72 -28.20 9.39
N ILE A 71 3.81 -28.81 8.62
CA ILE A 71 2.85 -29.80 9.08
C ILE A 71 3.53 -31.00 9.75
N THR A 72 4.56 -31.53 9.09
CA THR A 72 5.32 -32.68 9.59
C THR A 72 5.91 -32.35 10.96
N THR A 73 6.45 -31.14 11.11
CA THR A 73 6.98 -30.64 12.38
C THR A 73 5.88 -30.56 13.43
N GLN A 74 4.73 -29.96 13.11
CA GLN A 74 3.59 -29.85 14.04
C GLN A 74 3.05 -31.23 14.47
N LEU A 75 2.95 -32.18 13.55
CA LEU A 75 2.48 -33.54 13.82
C LEU A 75 3.42 -34.27 14.80
N LEU A 76 4.73 -34.18 14.55
CA LEU A 76 5.74 -34.78 15.44
C LEU A 76 5.71 -34.12 16.83
N THR A 77 5.58 -32.80 16.91
CA THR A 77 5.45 -32.07 18.19
C THR A 77 4.22 -32.50 18.98
N ASN A 78 3.09 -32.71 18.31
CA ASN A 78 1.87 -33.19 18.96
C ASN A 78 1.98 -34.64 19.47
N ILE A 79 2.66 -35.52 18.73
CA ILE A 79 2.80 -36.95 19.11
C ILE A 79 3.78 -37.14 20.27
N TYR A 80 4.93 -36.47 20.21
CA TYR A 80 6.03 -36.69 21.15
C TYR A 80 6.06 -35.67 22.30
N GLY A 81 5.25 -34.62 22.22
CA GLY A 81 5.18 -33.54 23.20
C GLY A 81 6.09 -32.38 22.84
N THR A 82 5.81 -31.22 23.44
CA THR A 82 6.53 -29.97 23.20
C THR A 82 7.99 -30.03 23.61
N ASP A 83 8.34 -30.82 24.63
CA ASP A 83 9.67 -30.81 25.25
C ASP A 83 10.66 -31.81 24.62
N THR A 84 10.20 -32.69 23.73
CA THR A 84 11.01 -33.77 23.14
C THR A 84 11.61 -33.43 21.78
N LEU A 85 11.04 -32.45 21.07
CA LEU A 85 11.61 -31.89 19.85
C LEU A 85 12.21 -30.52 20.16
N PRO A 86 13.28 -30.09 19.45
CA PRO A 86 13.82 -28.75 19.61
C PRO A 86 12.70 -27.72 19.36
N GLN A 87 12.23 -27.07 20.43
CA GLN A 87 11.31 -25.95 20.32
C GLN A 87 12.11 -24.73 19.84
N ASN A 88 12.05 -24.45 18.55
CA ASN A 88 12.39 -23.12 18.08
C ASN A 88 11.13 -22.24 18.19
N SER A 89 10.54 -22.15 19.38
CA SER A 89 9.48 -21.17 19.63
C SER A 89 10.13 -19.78 19.56
N LEU A 90 9.72 -18.99 18.57
CA LEU A 90 10.22 -17.63 18.37
C LEU A 90 9.43 -16.69 19.30
N ALA A 91 9.64 -16.82 20.60
CA ALA A 91 9.04 -15.94 21.59
C ALA A 91 9.88 -14.66 21.70
N LEU A 92 9.44 -13.61 21.02
CA LEU A 92 10.06 -12.29 21.12
C LEU A 92 9.82 -11.71 22.52
N GLN A 93 10.88 -11.28 23.20
CA GLN A 93 10.81 -10.62 24.51
C GLN A 93 10.81 -9.10 24.39
N GLU A 94 11.32 -8.60 23.27
CA GLU A 94 11.48 -7.19 22.93
C GLU A 94 11.26 -7.00 21.43
N PRO A 95 11.05 -5.76 20.95
CA PRO A 95 10.94 -5.47 19.53
C PRO A 95 12.16 -5.98 18.76
N ALA A 96 11.97 -6.91 17.82
CA ALA A 96 13.04 -7.63 17.15
C ALA A 96 12.83 -7.77 15.65
N ILE A 97 13.95 -7.91 14.93
CA ILE A 97 13.98 -8.23 13.50
C ILE A 97 14.30 -9.72 13.34
N ILE A 98 13.49 -10.41 12.54
CA ILE A 98 13.69 -11.85 12.29
C ILE A 98 14.47 -12.03 10.99
N LEU A 99 15.61 -12.71 11.06
CA LEU A 99 16.32 -13.22 9.90
C LEU A 99 16.14 -14.74 9.84
N ALA A 100 15.58 -15.23 8.74
CA ALA A 100 15.31 -16.65 8.58
C ALA A 100 15.45 -17.06 7.13
N ASP A 101 15.97 -18.26 6.87
CA ASP A 101 16.06 -18.76 5.49
C ASP A 101 14.66 -18.80 4.87
N ASN A 102 13.72 -19.37 5.63
CA ASN A 102 12.30 -19.37 5.35
C ASN A 102 11.54 -19.21 6.67
N LEU A 103 10.42 -18.50 6.63
CA LEU A 103 9.48 -18.44 7.74
C LEU A 103 8.16 -19.08 7.31
N THR A 104 7.86 -20.24 7.89
CA THR A 104 6.58 -20.93 7.68
C THR A 104 5.45 -20.09 8.26
N LEU A 105 4.24 -20.27 7.73
CA LEU A 105 3.10 -19.49 8.20
C LEU A 105 2.84 -19.72 9.69
N SER A 106 2.83 -20.97 10.17
CA SER A 106 2.55 -21.25 11.58
C SER A 106 3.50 -20.49 12.51
N LYS A 107 4.79 -20.42 12.15
CA LYS A 107 5.78 -19.64 12.88
C LYS A 107 5.47 -18.16 12.81
N PHE A 108 5.18 -17.63 11.62
CA PHE A 108 4.75 -16.24 11.49
C PHE A 108 3.57 -15.94 12.42
N LEU A 109 2.49 -16.70 12.36
CA LEU A 109 1.29 -16.49 13.17
C LEU A 109 1.52 -16.61 14.67
N SER A 110 2.45 -17.47 15.09
CA SER A 110 2.80 -17.63 16.50
C SER A 110 3.55 -16.44 17.10
N ILE A 111 4.12 -15.56 16.25
CA ILE A 111 4.86 -14.38 16.68
C ILE A 111 3.91 -13.25 17.04
N ASP A 112 4.13 -12.63 18.20
CA ASP A 112 3.47 -11.39 18.59
C ASP A 112 3.87 -10.26 17.63
N LYS A 113 2.89 -9.77 16.86
CA LYS A 113 3.10 -8.74 15.84
C LYS A 113 3.46 -7.39 16.42
N SER A 114 3.14 -7.13 17.69
CA SER A 114 3.52 -5.89 18.36
C SER A 114 5.03 -5.81 18.62
N LEU A 115 5.71 -6.95 18.66
CA LEU A 115 7.15 -7.07 18.88
C LEU A 115 7.93 -7.37 17.59
N LEU A 116 7.25 -7.58 16.47
CA LEU A 116 7.91 -7.86 15.19
C LEU A 116 8.22 -6.55 14.45
N ALA A 117 9.45 -6.05 14.61
CA ALA A 117 9.89 -4.80 14.00
C ALA A 117 10.19 -4.93 12.49
N GLY A 118 10.49 -6.13 12.01
CA GLY A 118 10.73 -6.41 10.61
C GLY A 118 11.24 -7.81 10.35
N MET A 119 11.41 -8.17 9.07
CA MET A 119 11.91 -9.49 8.69
C MET A 119 12.78 -9.49 7.45
N VAL A 120 13.76 -10.41 7.41
CA VAL A 120 14.61 -10.69 6.26
C VAL A 120 14.53 -12.18 5.94
N LEU A 121 14.18 -12.51 4.70
CA LEU A 121 14.01 -13.88 4.24
C LEU A 121 14.96 -14.21 3.08
N LEU A 122 15.59 -15.40 3.14
CA LEU A 122 16.36 -15.96 2.03
C LEU A 122 15.45 -16.45 0.89
N SER A 123 14.22 -16.88 1.24
CA SER A 123 13.24 -17.47 0.31
C SER A 123 13.03 -16.62 -0.93
N THR A 124 13.02 -17.30 -2.08
CA THR A 124 12.84 -16.65 -3.39
C THR A 124 11.37 -16.38 -3.72
N GLY A 125 10.89 -15.13 -3.61
CA GLY A 125 9.66 -14.72 -4.28
C GLY A 125 8.75 -13.72 -3.57
N LYS A 126 8.32 -12.70 -4.32
CA LYS A 126 7.26 -11.73 -3.99
C LYS A 126 5.88 -12.38 -3.68
N THR A 127 5.72 -13.68 -3.94
CA THR A 127 4.49 -14.47 -3.75
C THR A 127 4.44 -15.22 -2.42
N SER A 128 5.50 -15.20 -1.60
CA SER A 128 5.50 -15.85 -0.29
C SER A 128 4.31 -15.35 0.54
N HIS A 129 3.41 -16.26 0.95
CA HIS A 129 2.23 -15.94 1.74
C HIS A 129 2.59 -15.13 3.00
N THR A 130 3.73 -15.46 3.63
CA THR A 130 4.27 -14.73 4.77
C THR A 130 4.65 -13.29 4.42
N ALA A 131 5.25 -13.04 3.26
CA ALA A 131 5.63 -11.69 2.82
C ALA A 131 4.40 -10.84 2.44
N ILE A 132 3.38 -11.45 1.83
CA ILE A 132 2.11 -10.78 1.52
C ILE A 132 1.39 -10.35 2.81
N LEU A 133 1.34 -11.24 3.80
CA LEU A 133 0.76 -10.95 5.11
C LEU A 133 1.55 -9.88 5.88
N ALA A 134 2.89 -9.95 5.87
CA ALA A 134 3.72 -8.93 6.48
C ALA A 134 3.42 -7.54 5.87
N ARG A 135 3.29 -7.47 4.54
CA ARG A 135 2.93 -6.24 3.82
C ARG A 135 1.55 -5.72 4.18
N SER A 136 0.53 -6.58 4.29
CA SER A 136 -0.83 -6.15 4.67
C SER A 136 -0.90 -5.64 6.12
N LEU A 137 -0.01 -6.15 6.98
CA LEU A 137 0.17 -5.71 8.37
C LEU A 137 1.11 -4.50 8.52
N GLY A 138 1.73 -4.02 7.44
CA GLY A 138 2.66 -2.89 7.47
C GLY A 138 4.03 -3.20 8.08
N ILE A 139 4.41 -4.48 8.17
CA ILE A 139 5.70 -4.93 8.70
C ILE A 139 6.76 -4.84 7.59
N PRO A 140 7.89 -4.13 7.80
CA PRO A 140 8.99 -4.09 6.84
C PRO A 140 9.56 -5.49 6.58
N ALA A 141 9.60 -5.89 5.30
CA ALA A 141 10.10 -7.20 4.89
C ALA A 141 11.06 -7.07 3.70
N LEU A 142 12.24 -7.67 3.84
CA LEU A 142 13.18 -7.90 2.74
C LEU A 142 13.16 -9.38 2.38
N THR A 143 13.00 -9.69 1.10
CA THR A 143 13.04 -11.06 0.56
C THR A 143 14.20 -11.19 -0.41
N ASP A 144 14.58 -12.43 -0.72
CA ASP A 144 15.66 -12.74 -1.66
C ASP A 144 17.04 -12.21 -1.19
N ILE A 145 17.26 -12.10 0.13
CA ILE A 145 18.55 -11.66 0.70
C ILE A 145 19.31 -12.85 1.27
N ASP A 146 20.50 -13.11 0.72
CA ASP A 146 21.46 -14.05 1.31
C ASP A 146 22.27 -13.37 2.42
N PHE A 147 21.94 -13.70 3.66
CA PHE A 147 22.62 -13.23 4.85
C PHE A 147 23.60 -14.26 5.43
N SER A 148 23.83 -15.40 4.76
CA SER A 148 24.72 -16.47 5.26
C SER A 148 26.19 -16.02 5.39
N ALA A 149 26.61 -15.04 4.60
CA ALA A 149 27.93 -14.43 4.67
C ALA A 149 28.07 -13.38 5.80
N LEU A 150 26.96 -12.96 6.42
CA LEU A 150 26.96 -11.99 7.50
C LEU A 150 27.21 -12.68 8.84
N HIS A 151 28.20 -12.20 9.58
CA HIS A 151 28.41 -12.63 10.96
C HIS A 151 27.51 -11.80 11.85
N LEU A 152 26.37 -12.37 12.22
CA LEU A 152 25.33 -11.67 12.97
C LEU A 152 25.27 -12.16 14.43
N ASP A 153 25.44 -11.26 15.38
CA ASP A 153 25.15 -11.51 16.80
C ASP A 153 23.65 -11.29 17.05
N PRO A 154 22.92 -12.23 17.67
CA PRO A 154 21.51 -12.05 18.01
C PRO A 154 21.17 -10.80 18.84
N GLN A 155 22.14 -10.21 19.55
CA GLN A 155 21.96 -9.02 20.37
C GLN A 155 22.39 -7.71 19.68
N GLN A 156 22.88 -7.77 18.43
CA GLN A 156 23.29 -6.56 17.72
C GLN A 156 22.08 -5.78 17.19
N GLU A 157 22.20 -4.45 17.13
CA GLU A 157 21.22 -3.62 16.46
C GLU A 157 21.33 -3.80 14.93
N ILE A 158 20.18 -3.96 14.27
CA ILE A 158 20.05 -4.10 12.82
C ILE A 158 19.01 -3.10 12.34
N ILE A 159 19.21 -2.56 11.14
CA ILE A 159 18.24 -1.67 10.49
C ILE A 159 17.79 -2.30 9.18
N ILE A 160 16.48 -2.31 8.97
CA ILE A 160 15.85 -2.61 7.68
C ILE A 160 15.29 -1.31 7.12
N ASP A 161 15.69 -0.98 5.89
CA ASP A 161 15.07 0.07 5.11
C ASP A 161 14.39 -0.54 3.88
N GLY A 162 13.06 -0.66 3.97
CA GLY A 162 12.24 -1.24 2.91
C GLY A 162 12.13 -0.38 1.65
N ASN A 163 12.52 0.90 1.70
CA ASN A 163 12.42 1.80 0.54
C ASN A 163 13.51 1.53 -0.51
N PRO A 164 14.81 1.65 -0.19
CA PRO A 164 15.89 1.24 -1.09
C PRO A 164 16.16 -0.27 -1.03
N GLY A 165 15.55 -1.01 -0.09
CA GLY A 165 15.78 -2.44 0.09
C GLY A 165 17.13 -2.75 0.74
N ILE A 166 17.52 -2.00 1.78
CA ILE A 166 18.84 -2.08 2.42
C ILE A 166 18.73 -2.75 3.80
N LEU A 167 19.68 -3.63 4.10
CA LEU A 167 19.93 -4.21 5.42
C LEU A 167 21.26 -3.69 5.98
N ILE A 168 21.24 -3.14 7.20
CA ILE A 168 22.45 -2.66 7.89
C ILE A 168 22.66 -3.51 9.14
N SER A 169 23.70 -4.36 9.12
CA SER A 169 23.94 -5.38 10.15
C SER A 169 24.73 -4.92 11.37
N ALA A 170 25.47 -3.81 11.24
CA ALA A 170 26.29 -3.24 12.32
C ALA A 170 26.32 -1.71 12.17
N PRO A 171 25.18 -1.03 12.37
CA PRO A 171 25.10 0.41 12.27
C PRO A 171 25.95 1.03 13.38
N ASP A 172 26.70 2.09 13.04
CA ASP A 172 27.31 2.91 14.07
C ASP A 172 26.25 3.84 14.71
N GLU A 173 26.63 4.50 15.79
CA GLU A 173 25.74 5.38 16.55
C GLU A 173 25.26 6.59 15.71
N ARG A 174 25.92 6.93 14.59
CA ARG A 174 25.46 7.99 13.68
C ARG A 174 24.33 7.46 12.78
N VAL A 175 24.52 6.27 12.22
CA VAL A 175 23.50 5.60 11.41
C VAL A 175 22.24 5.30 12.24
N LEU A 176 22.40 4.79 13.47
CA LEU A 176 21.28 4.56 14.38
C LEU A 176 20.48 5.83 14.65
N GLN A 177 21.16 6.93 14.96
CA GLN A 177 20.50 8.20 15.23
C GLN A 177 19.76 8.73 13.99
N TYR A 178 20.37 8.65 12.81
CA TYR A 178 19.73 9.02 11.55
C TYR A 178 18.40 8.25 11.35
N TYR A 179 18.43 6.92 11.48
CA TYR A 179 17.22 6.11 11.30
C TYR A 179 16.18 6.29 12.40
N ARG A 180 16.60 6.55 13.66
CA ARG A 180 15.66 6.92 14.74
C ARG A 180 14.93 8.23 14.41
N ASN A 181 15.63 9.23 13.90
CA ASN A 181 15.02 10.49 13.45
C ASN A 181 14.06 10.25 12.26
N GLU A 182 14.47 9.44 11.29
CA GLU A 182 13.63 9.07 10.13
C GLU A 182 12.32 8.38 10.56
N ILE A 183 12.40 7.41 11.47
CA ILE A 183 11.23 6.72 12.03
C ILE A 183 10.31 7.72 12.75
N ALA A 184 10.88 8.65 13.54
CA ALA A 184 10.09 9.66 14.23
C ALA A 184 9.38 10.61 13.25
N VAL A 185 10.03 11.00 12.15
CA VAL A 185 9.41 11.82 11.10
C VAL A 185 8.28 11.06 10.41
N GLN A 186 8.47 9.78 10.08
CA GLN A 186 7.43 8.94 9.49
C GLN A 186 6.22 8.79 10.43
N GLN A 187 6.44 8.56 11.72
CA GLN A 187 5.38 8.46 12.72
C GLN A 187 4.59 9.77 12.84
N ASN A 188 5.25 10.93 12.85
CA ASN A 188 4.58 12.23 12.85
C ASN A 188 3.72 12.42 11.60
N MET A 189 4.25 12.09 10.41
CA MET A 189 3.50 12.19 9.17
C MET A 189 2.27 11.26 9.19
N GLN A 190 2.42 10.03 9.68
CA GLN A 190 1.32 9.08 9.82
C GLN A 190 0.23 9.62 10.76
N GLN A 191 0.61 10.20 11.89
CA GLN A 191 -0.34 10.82 12.83
C GLN A 191 -1.09 11.99 12.18
N GLN A 192 -0.41 12.84 11.40
CA GLN A 192 -1.05 13.94 10.66
C GLN A 192 -2.04 13.42 9.59
N MET A 193 -1.68 12.35 8.88
CA MET A 193 -2.57 11.72 7.89
C MET A 193 -3.83 11.13 8.55
N LEU A 194 -3.66 10.49 9.71
CA LEU A 194 -4.75 9.88 10.48
C LEU A 194 -5.71 10.92 11.08
N ALA A 195 -5.21 12.10 11.46
CA ALA A 195 -6.02 13.14 12.09
C ALA A 195 -7.23 13.57 11.23
N ASN A 196 -7.09 13.57 9.91
CA ASN A 196 -8.11 13.99 8.95
C ASN A 196 -8.70 12.83 8.14
N VAL A 197 -8.45 11.58 8.55
CA VAL A 197 -8.79 10.41 7.74
C VAL A 197 -10.31 10.19 7.61
N THR A 198 -11.06 10.57 8.64
CA THR A 198 -12.52 10.47 8.71
C THR A 198 -13.26 11.51 7.89
N LEU A 199 -12.59 12.62 7.51
CA LEU A 199 -13.18 13.62 6.64
C LEU A 199 -13.44 13.05 5.24
N PRO A 200 -14.47 13.52 4.53
CA PRO A 200 -14.68 13.16 3.14
C PRO A 200 -13.43 13.42 2.28
N ALA A 201 -13.24 12.60 1.26
CA ALA A 201 -12.25 12.78 0.23
C ALA A 201 -12.72 13.83 -0.77
N ALA A 202 -12.05 14.98 -0.75
CA ALA A 202 -12.28 16.08 -1.66
C ALA A 202 -10.98 16.84 -1.91
N THR A 203 -10.86 17.42 -3.09
CA THR A 203 -9.85 18.42 -3.43
C THR A 203 -10.04 19.71 -2.64
N ALA A 204 -9.04 20.59 -2.64
CA ALA A 204 -9.08 21.87 -1.94
C ALA A 204 -10.22 22.79 -2.43
N ASP A 205 -10.61 22.68 -3.70
CA ASP A 205 -11.73 23.36 -4.34
C ASP A 205 -13.06 22.59 -4.25
N GLY A 206 -13.09 21.47 -3.52
CA GLY A 206 -14.32 20.78 -3.12
C GLY A 206 -14.81 19.70 -4.10
N HIS A 207 -14.08 19.40 -5.18
CA HIS A 207 -14.39 18.27 -6.04
C HIS A 207 -14.17 16.95 -5.28
N ARG A 208 -15.23 16.13 -5.18
CA ARG A 208 -15.24 14.87 -4.44
C ARG A 208 -14.85 13.69 -5.32
N ILE A 209 -14.08 12.77 -4.74
CA ILE A 209 -13.77 11.46 -5.31
C ILE A 209 -13.90 10.44 -4.18
N GLU A 210 -14.63 9.35 -4.38
CA GLU A 210 -14.76 8.30 -3.36
C GLU A 210 -13.43 7.56 -3.21
N ILE A 211 -12.92 7.49 -1.98
CA ILE A 211 -11.70 6.73 -1.68
C ILE A 211 -12.09 5.43 -0.96
N ALA A 212 -12.02 4.33 -1.71
CA ALA A 212 -12.46 3.02 -1.28
C ALA A 212 -11.28 2.05 -1.06
N ALA A 213 -11.57 0.88 -0.49
CA ALA A 213 -10.57 -0.14 -0.23
C ALA A 213 -10.75 -1.40 -1.09
N ASN A 214 -9.62 -1.97 -1.52
CA ASN A 214 -9.51 -3.32 -2.04
C ASN A 214 -9.25 -4.27 -0.88
N ILE A 215 -10.14 -5.25 -0.69
CA ILE A 215 -10.02 -6.24 0.37
C ILE A 215 -10.30 -7.64 -0.16
N ALA A 216 -9.86 -8.64 0.59
CA ALA A 216 -10.16 -10.03 0.33
C ALA A 216 -10.63 -10.78 1.59
N SER A 217 -10.70 -10.11 2.75
CA SER A 217 -11.11 -10.70 4.01
C SER A 217 -11.81 -9.69 4.95
N LEU A 218 -12.48 -10.20 5.99
CA LEU A 218 -13.14 -9.40 7.01
C LEU A 218 -12.15 -8.57 7.85
N THR A 219 -10.97 -9.12 8.14
CA THR A 219 -9.92 -8.43 8.90
C THR A 219 -9.39 -7.22 8.13
N GLU A 220 -9.19 -7.38 6.82
CA GLU A 220 -8.84 -6.28 5.92
C GLU A 220 -9.94 -5.22 5.85
N ALA A 221 -11.22 -5.62 5.85
CA ALA A 221 -12.35 -4.68 5.89
C ALA A 221 -12.30 -3.78 7.13
N ALA A 222 -12.12 -4.37 8.32
CA ALA A 222 -12.04 -3.63 9.57
C ALA A 222 -10.85 -2.64 9.59
N SER A 223 -9.68 -3.10 9.11
CA SER A 223 -8.47 -2.27 8.98
C SER A 223 -8.64 -1.13 7.95
N ALA A 224 -9.34 -1.39 6.85
CA ALA A 224 -9.61 -0.37 5.84
C ALA A 224 -10.52 0.75 6.37
N PHE A 225 -11.60 0.39 7.08
CA PHE A 225 -12.49 1.40 7.67
C PHE A 225 -11.83 2.20 8.80
N SER A 226 -10.98 1.58 9.63
CA SER A 226 -10.18 2.34 10.61
C SER A 226 -9.17 3.28 9.95
N SER A 227 -8.71 2.93 8.74
CA SER A 227 -7.89 3.78 7.87
C SER A 227 -8.68 4.80 7.05
N GLY A 228 -9.99 4.96 7.31
CA GLY A 228 -10.85 6.00 6.72
C GLY A 228 -11.37 5.74 5.31
N ALA A 229 -11.47 4.47 4.91
CA ALA A 229 -12.16 4.05 3.69
C ALA A 229 -13.62 4.54 3.66
N GLU A 230 -14.05 5.06 2.52
CA GLU A 230 -15.42 5.56 2.28
C GLU A 230 -16.35 4.47 1.73
N GLY A 231 -15.77 3.35 1.33
CA GLY A 231 -16.44 2.15 0.84
C GLY A 231 -15.42 1.03 0.58
N ILE A 232 -15.90 -0.11 0.12
CA ILE A 232 -15.10 -1.18 -0.43
C ILE A 232 -15.33 -1.21 -1.94
N GLY A 233 -14.34 -0.75 -2.72
CA GLY A 233 -14.43 -0.66 -4.18
C GLY A 233 -14.12 -1.98 -4.88
N LEU A 234 -13.50 -2.92 -4.14
CA LEU A 234 -13.28 -4.27 -4.60
C LEU A 234 -13.18 -5.24 -3.42
N PHE A 235 -14.21 -6.07 -3.24
CA PHE A 235 -14.12 -7.30 -2.46
C PHE A 235 -13.75 -8.45 -3.39
N ARG A 236 -12.52 -8.96 -3.25
CA ARG A 236 -12.03 -10.13 -3.97
C ARG A 236 -12.62 -11.40 -3.37
N THR A 237 -13.54 -12.03 -4.08
CA THR A 237 -14.22 -13.23 -3.57
C THR A 237 -13.43 -14.51 -3.80
N GLU A 238 -12.36 -14.48 -4.61
CA GLU A 238 -11.65 -15.69 -5.05
C GLU A 238 -11.07 -16.48 -3.87
N ILE A 239 -10.68 -15.81 -2.79
CA ILE A 239 -10.16 -16.46 -1.59
C ILE A 239 -11.18 -17.46 -1.03
N SER A 240 -12.48 -17.14 -1.08
CA SER A 240 -13.55 -18.04 -0.65
C SER A 240 -13.76 -19.26 -1.55
N PHE A 241 -13.07 -19.36 -2.69
CA PHE A 241 -13.19 -20.48 -3.62
C PHE A 241 -11.89 -21.28 -3.75
N MET A 242 -10.76 -20.66 -3.42
CA MET A 242 -9.44 -21.27 -3.53
C MET A 242 -9.11 -22.12 -2.30
N ASP A 243 -8.11 -22.98 -2.47
CA ASP A 243 -7.49 -23.80 -1.42
C ASP A 243 -8.46 -24.70 -0.61
N ARG A 244 -9.45 -25.24 -1.31
CA ARG A 244 -10.48 -26.13 -0.74
C ARG A 244 -10.84 -27.25 -1.72
N GLU A 245 -11.36 -28.35 -1.20
CA GLU A 245 -11.73 -29.55 -1.98
C GLU A 245 -13.10 -29.43 -2.66
N THR A 246 -13.97 -28.55 -2.16
CA THR A 246 -15.32 -28.33 -2.69
C THR A 246 -15.62 -26.85 -2.79
N SER A 247 -16.57 -26.48 -3.65
CA SER A 247 -17.04 -25.10 -3.71
C SER A 247 -17.63 -24.64 -2.38
N PRO A 248 -17.47 -23.35 -2.00
CA PRO A 248 -18.21 -22.79 -0.87
C PRO A 248 -19.71 -23.04 -1.03
N ASP A 249 -20.42 -23.18 0.09
CA ASP A 249 -21.87 -23.26 0.05
C ASP A 249 -22.54 -21.88 0.17
N TYR A 250 -23.84 -21.83 -0.08
CA TYR A 250 -24.62 -20.60 0.01
C TYR A 250 -24.60 -19.98 1.41
N ALA A 251 -24.64 -20.80 2.48
CA ALA A 251 -24.72 -20.29 3.85
C ALA A 251 -23.40 -19.65 4.28
N GLU A 252 -22.27 -20.24 3.90
CA GLU A 252 -20.92 -19.70 4.11
C GLU A 252 -20.77 -18.34 3.43
N LEU A 253 -21.08 -18.25 2.13
CA LEU A 253 -20.95 -16.98 1.39
C LEU A 253 -21.92 -15.91 1.91
N ALA A 254 -23.18 -16.28 2.17
CA ALA A 254 -24.19 -15.34 2.65
C ALA A 254 -23.82 -14.76 4.02
N GLU A 255 -23.29 -15.58 4.92
CA GLU A 255 -22.83 -15.12 6.23
C GLU A 255 -21.61 -14.21 6.09
N LEU A 256 -20.60 -14.61 5.31
CA LEU A 256 -19.40 -13.79 5.06
C LEU A 256 -19.77 -12.42 4.49
N TYR A 257 -20.54 -12.38 3.40
CA TYR A 257 -20.92 -11.12 2.74
C TYR A 257 -21.80 -10.25 3.65
N THR A 258 -22.68 -10.86 4.46
CA THR A 258 -23.48 -10.13 5.45
C THR A 258 -22.62 -9.52 6.55
N GLN A 259 -21.57 -10.22 7.01
CA GLN A 259 -20.64 -9.67 8.00
C GLN A 259 -19.86 -8.47 7.43
N VAL A 260 -19.39 -8.55 6.18
CA VAL A 260 -18.71 -7.43 5.51
C VAL A 260 -19.65 -6.22 5.39
N ILE A 261 -20.89 -6.44 4.95
CA ILE A 261 -21.90 -5.37 4.83
C ILE A 261 -22.22 -4.72 6.18
N LYS A 262 -22.31 -5.50 7.26
CA LYS A 262 -22.51 -4.95 8.61
C LYS A 262 -21.32 -4.08 9.06
N LEU A 263 -20.09 -4.50 8.75
CA LEU A 263 -18.90 -3.71 9.07
C LEU A 263 -18.84 -2.39 8.28
N ALA A 264 -19.37 -2.37 7.06
CA ALA A 264 -19.36 -1.18 6.22
C ALA A 264 -20.22 -0.03 6.75
N ASP A 265 -21.21 -0.32 7.60
CA ASP A 265 -22.08 0.67 8.24
C ASP A 265 -22.63 1.71 7.24
N SER A 266 -23.53 1.25 6.37
CA SER A 266 -24.16 2.02 5.28
C SER A 266 -23.26 2.38 4.09
N LYS A 267 -21.93 2.22 4.19
CA LYS A 267 -21.02 2.41 3.05
C LYS A 267 -21.18 1.31 2.00
N SER A 268 -20.86 1.62 0.75
CA SER A 268 -20.87 0.71 -0.39
C SER A 268 -19.87 -0.44 -0.22
N VAL A 269 -20.26 -1.65 -0.63
CA VAL A 269 -19.37 -2.78 -0.80
C VAL A 269 -19.59 -3.41 -2.17
N ILE A 270 -18.57 -3.34 -3.01
CA ILE A 270 -18.57 -3.90 -4.36
C ILE A 270 -18.01 -5.32 -4.31
N PHE A 271 -18.89 -6.31 -4.42
CA PHE A 271 -18.50 -7.71 -4.51
C PHE A 271 -18.16 -8.06 -5.95
N ARG A 272 -16.89 -8.36 -6.21
CA ARG A 272 -16.50 -8.94 -7.49
C ARG A 272 -16.83 -10.42 -7.48
N THR A 273 -17.60 -10.88 -8.47
CA THR A 273 -17.89 -12.31 -8.63
C THR A 273 -16.60 -13.07 -8.92
N PHE A 274 -16.60 -14.39 -8.71
CA PHE A 274 -15.34 -15.14 -8.71
C PHE A 274 -14.55 -14.98 -10.03
N ASP A 275 -13.30 -14.50 -9.93
CA ASP A 275 -12.32 -14.45 -11.01
C ASP A 275 -11.33 -15.63 -10.86
N ILE A 276 -11.83 -16.83 -11.18
CA ILE A 276 -11.11 -18.11 -11.11
C ILE A 276 -10.75 -18.57 -12.53
N GLY A 277 -9.64 -19.30 -12.65
CA GLY A 277 -9.04 -19.70 -13.92
C GLY A 277 -7.83 -18.82 -14.25
N GLY A 278 -6.96 -19.30 -15.13
CA GLY A 278 -5.69 -18.65 -15.37
C GLY A 278 -4.58 -19.18 -14.44
N ASP A 279 -3.98 -18.27 -13.66
CA ASP A 279 -2.93 -18.53 -12.67
C ASP A 279 -3.47 -19.02 -11.30
N LYS A 280 -4.80 -19.09 -11.14
CA LYS A 280 -5.50 -19.44 -9.90
C LYS A 280 -6.19 -20.81 -10.02
N PRO A 281 -5.47 -21.93 -9.79
CA PRO A 281 -6.03 -23.26 -9.95
C PRO A 281 -7.07 -23.55 -8.85
N VAL A 282 -8.20 -24.14 -9.24
CA VAL A 282 -9.25 -24.60 -8.33
C VAL A 282 -9.60 -26.04 -8.69
N ASN A 283 -9.11 -26.98 -7.88
CA ASN A 283 -9.06 -28.42 -8.23
C ASN A 283 -10.44 -29.06 -8.47
N TYR A 284 -11.49 -28.59 -7.79
CA TYR A 284 -12.85 -29.11 -7.97
C TYR A 284 -13.58 -28.53 -9.18
N LEU A 285 -13.04 -27.49 -9.80
CA LEU A 285 -13.51 -26.98 -11.09
C LEU A 285 -12.62 -27.61 -12.16
N SER A 286 -13.20 -28.40 -13.06
CA SER A 286 -12.51 -29.05 -14.18
C SER A 286 -12.07 -28.04 -15.26
N ILE A 287 -11.28 -27.03 -14.90
CA ILE A 287 -10.85 -25.91 -15.74
C ILE A 287 -9.72 -26.33 -16.70
N GLY A 288 -9.02 -27.43 -16.43
CA GLY A 288 -7.96 -27.95 -17.29
C GLY A 288 -6.70 -27.06 -17.30
N GLU A 289 -5.61 -27.58 -17.88
CA GLU A 289 -4.44 -26.76 -18.17
C GLU A 289 -4.60 -26.08 -19.54
N GLU A 290 -4.21 -24.82 -19.63
CA GLU A 290 -4.22 -24.03 -20.88
C GLU A 290 -2.82 -23.52 -21.19
N GLU A 291 -2.47 -23.43 -22.47
CA GLU A 291 -1.17 -22.86 -22.89
C GLU A 291 -1.02 -21.38 -22.50
N ASN A 292 -2.13 -20.62 -22.54
CA ASN A 292 -2.16 -19.20 -22.22
C ASN A 292 -3.28 -18.90 -21.21
N PRO A 293 -3.08 -19.21 -19.92
CA PRO A 293 -4.14 -19.14 -18.92
C PRO A 293 -4.75 -17.73 -18.77
N PHE A 294 -3.95 -16.67 -18.96
CA PHE A 294 -4.46 -15.28 -18.95
C PHE A 294 -5.41 -14.98 -20.11
N LEU A 295 -5.27 -15.65 -21.26
CA LEU A 295 -6.14 -15.44 -22.42
C LEU A 295 -7.30 -16.44 -22.48
N GLY A 296 -7.36 -17.38 -21.55
CA GLY A 296 -8.19 -18.58 -21.64
C GLY A 296 -9.49 -18.56 -20.85
N PHE A 297 -9.85 -19.73 -20.32
CA PHE A 297 -11.10 -20.08 -19.66
C PHE A 297 -11.10 -19.65 -18.19
N ARG A 298 -11.38 -18.36 -17.96
CA ARG A 298 -11.43 -17.74 -16.62
C ARG A 298 -12.60 -16.79 -16.41
N ALA A 299 -12.91 -16.51 -15.15
CA ALA A 299 -13.90 -15.52 -14.73
C ALA A 299 -15.24 -15.70 -15.45
N VAL A 300 -15.83 -14.64 -16.03
CA VAL A 300 -17.14 -14.68 -16.70
C VAL A 300 -17.28 -15.78 -17.75
N ARG A 301 -16.19 -16.18 -18.40
CA ARG A 301 -16.17 -17.22 -19.43
C ARG A 301 -16.47 -18.61 -18.86
N THR A 302 -16.20 -18.81 -17.57
CA THR A 302 -16.50 -20.06 -16.86
C THR A 302 -17.96 -20.13 -16.40
N TYR A 303 -18.65 -18.99 -16.27
CA TYR A 303 -19.97 -18.93 -15.64
C TYR A 303 -21.04 -19.73 -16.38
N PRO A 304 -21.07 -19.81 -17.73
CA PRO A 304 -22.02 -20.67 -18.43
C PRO A 304 -21.87 -22.16 -18.08
N HIS A 305 -20.65 -22.62 -17.84
CA HIS A 305 -20.37 -24.01 -17.47
C HIS A 305 -20.68 -24.26 -15.98
N TYR A 306 -20.43 -23.27 -15.13
CA TYR A 306 -20.68 -23.33 -13.68
C TYR A 306 -21.85 -22.42 -13.26
N ARG A 307 -22.95 -22.45 -14.03
CA ARG A 307 -24.08 -21.54 -13.84
C ARG A 307 -24.65 -21.60 -12.42
N GLU A 308 -24.74 -22.80 -11.84
CA GLU A 308 -25.26 -22.99 -10.48
C GLU A 308 -24.37 -22.33 -9.43
N LEU A 309 -23.04 -22.42 -9.58
CA LEU A 309 -22.08 -21.76 -8.69
C LEU A 309 -22.20 -20.23 -8.78
N PHE A 310 -22.32 -19.70 -10.00
CA PHE A 310 -22.53 -18.27 -10.23
C PHE A 310 -23.86 -17.79 -9.65
N ALA A 311 -24.96 -18.49 -9.92
CA ALA A 311 -26.28 -18.18 -9.38
C ALA A 311 -26.31 -18.24 -7.84
N MET A 312 -25.62 -19.21 -7.24
CA MET A 312 -25.47 -19.33 -5.79
C MET A 312 -24.70 -18.14 -5.20
N GLN A 313 -23.61 -17.70 -5.84
CA GLN A 313 -22.86 -16.53 -5.40
C GLN A 313 -23.72 -15.26 -5.49
N LEU A 314 -24.43 -15.05 -6.60
CA LEU A 314 -25.36 -13.92 -6.75
C LEU A 314 -26.44 -13.93 -5.67
N LYS A 315 -27.00 -15.10 -5.36
CA LYS A 315 -27.98 -15.28 -4.28
C LYS A 315 -27.39 -14.87 -2.92
N ALA A 316 -26.15 -15.25 -2.63
CA ALA A 316 -25.47 -14.86 -1.40
C ALA A 316 -25.27 -13.34 -1.30
N ILE A 317 -24.85 -12.68 -2.39
CA ILE A 317 -24.68 -11.21 -2.44
C ILE A 317 -26.05 -10.51 -2.28
N LEU A 318 -27.09 -11.00 -2.96
CA LEU A 318 -28.46 -10.48 -2.82
C LEU A 318 -28.96 -10.61 -1.38
N THR A 319 -28.70 -11.73 -0.70
CA THR A 319 -29.03 -11.88 0.72
C THR A 319 -28.32 -10.83 1.60
N ALA A 320 -27.03 -10.57 1.35
CA ALA A 320 -26.29 -9.54 2.07
C ALA A 320 -26.81 -8.13 1.78
N SER A 321 -27.28 -7.86 0.56
CA SER A 321 -27.86 -6.58 0.15
C SER A 321 -29.12 -6.17 0.94
N ALA A 322 -29.80 -7.12 1.59
CA ALA A 322 -30.92 -6.82 2.48
C ALA A 322 -30.50 -6.05 3.75
N ARG A 323 -29.19 -5.98 4.05
CA ARG A 323 -28.64 -5.41 5.28
C ARG A 323 -27.78 -4.17 5.06
N GLY A 324 -27.57 -3.73 3.81
CA GLY A 324 -26.77 -2.55 3.49
C GLY A 324 -26.47 -2.43 2.00
N ASN A 325 -25.58 -1.51 1.64
CA ASN A 325 -25.31 -1.14 0.26
C ASN A 325 -24.31 -2.10 -0.42
N ALA A 326 -24.81 -3.23 -0.93
CA ALA A 326 -24.04 -4.16 -1.74
C ALA A 326 -24.15 -3.79 -3.23
N LYS A 327 -23.05 -3.91 -3.98
CA LYS A 327 -23.01 -3.86 -5.45
C LYS A 327 -22.36 -5.13 -6.00
N ILE A 328 -22.69 -5.51 -7.23
CA ILE A 328 -22.10 -6.66 -7.92
C ILE A 328 -21.19 -6.16 -9.04
N MET A 329 -20.01 -6.73 -9.18
CA MET A 329 -19.10 -6.44 -10.29
C MET A 329 -18.64 -7.72 -11.00
N ILE A 330 -18.77 -7.75 -12.33
CA ILE A 330 -18.39 -8.92 -13.13
C ILE A 330 -16.98 -8.72 -13.75
N PRO A 331 -16.00 -9.61 -13.48
CA PRO A 331 -14.66 -9.55 -14.06
C PRO A 331 -14.59 -10.04 -15.50
N MET A 332 -13.53 -9.64 -16.23
CA MET A 332 -13.15 -10.18 -17.55
C MET A 332 -14.22 -10.11 -18.66
N ILE A 333 -15.18 -9.19 -18.54
CA ILE A 333 -16.12 -8.89 -19.64
C ILE A 333 -15.32 -8.47 -20.87
N ALA A 334 -15.63 -9.06 -22.01
CA ALA A 334 -15.01 -8.77 -23.30
C ALA A 334 -16.03 -8.32 -24.35
N ASN A 335 -17.31 -8.68 -24.20
CA ASN A 335 -18.38 -8.32 -25.14
C ASN A 335 -19.73 -8.08 -24.45
N VAL A 336 -20.63 -7.39 -25.14
CA VAL A 336 -21.97 -7.01 -24.63
C VAL A 336 -22.80 -8.24 -24.24
N GLY A 337 -22.70 -9.34 -24.99
CA GLY A 337 -23.47 -10.56 -24.76
C GLY A 337 -23.19 -11.21 -23.41
N GLU A 338 -21.95 -11.12 -22.91
CA GLU A 338 -21.58 -11.62 -21.57
C GLU A 338 -22.29 -10.84 -20.46
N VAL A 339 -22.38 -9.51 -20.58
CA VAL A 339 -23.08 -8.66 -19.58
C VAL A 339 -24.57 -8.93 -19.59
N ILE A 340 -25.17 -9.05 -20.78
CA ILE A 340 -26.59 -9.41 -20.93
C ILE A 340 -26.86 -10.76 -20.24
N TRP A 341 -26.04 -11.77 -20.53
CA TRP A 341 -26.20 -13.10 -19.92
C TRP A 341 -26.08 -13.05 -18.39
N CYS A 342 -25.11 -12.31 -17.85
CA CYS A 342 -24.96 -12.13 -16.40
C CYS A 342 -26.18 -11.45 -15.78
N ARG A 343 -26.73 -10.41 -16.43
CA ARG A 343 -27.94 -9.72 -15.97
C ARG A 343 -29.17 -10.64 -16.03
N ASP A 344 -29.31 -11.45 -17.06
CA ASP A 344 -30.39 -12.45 -17.16
C ASP A 344 -30.34 -13.48 -16.03
N VAL A 345 -29.14 -13.95 -15.67
CA VAL A 345 -28.97 -14.87 -14.53
C VAL A 345 -29.32 -14.16 -13.22
N LEU A 346 -28.86 -12.92 -13.01
CA LEU A 346 -29.21 -12.12 -11.83
C LEU A 346 -30.73 -11.96 -11.68
N GLU A 347 -31.43 -11.61 -12.76
CA GLU A 347 -32.90 -11.48 -12.75
C GLU A 347 -33.63 -12.82 -12.57
N SER A 348 -33.04 -13.94 -13.01
CA SER A 348 -33.53 -15.28 -12.65
C SER A 348 -33.44 -15.51 -11.14
N VAL A 349 -32.29 -15.23 -10.53
CA VAL A 349 -32.07 -15.44 -9.09
C VAL A 349 -32.97 -14.53 -8.26
N LYS A 350 -33.15 -13.25 -8.63
CA LYS A 350 -34.10 -12.33 -7.98
C LYS A 350 -35.53 -12.87 -8.00
N ARG A 351 -35.98 -13.42 -9.14
CA ARG A 351 -37.32 -14.06 -9.24
C ARG A 351 -37.46 -15.26 -8.33
N GLU A 352 -36.45 -16.14 -8.30
CA GLU A 352 -36.42 -17.30 -7.41
C GLU A 352 -36.48 -16.87 -5.93
N MET A 353 -35.67 -15.90 -5.52
CA MET A 353 -35.68 -15.35 -4.15
C MET A 353 -37.03 -14.72 -3.80
N ARG A 354 -37.63 -13.95 -4.72
CA ARG A 354 -38.96 -13.36 -4.52
C ARG A 354 -40.05 -14.42 -4.35
N SER A 355 -40.00 -15.50 -5.13
CA SER A 355 -40.92 -16.63 -5.01
C SER A 355 -40.77 -17.39 -3.68
N ALA A 356 -39.55 -17.43 -3.14
CA ALA A 356 -39.23 -18.05 -1.86
C ALA A 356 -39.49 -17.11 -0.65
N GLY A 357 -39.94 -15.87 -0.88
CA GLY A 357 -40.18 -14.89 0.18
C GLY A 357 -38.91 -14.38 0.86
N LEU A 358 -37.74 -14.47 0.21
CA LEU A 358 -36.46 -13.97 0.71
C LEU A 358 -36.33 -12.47 0.44
N THR A 359 -35.84 -11.72 1.43
CA THR A 359 -35.60 -10.29 1.30
C THR A 359 -34.24 -10.01 0.67
N PHE A 360 -34.19 -9.02 -0.22
CA PHE A 360 -32.98 -8.51 -0.88
C PHE A 360 -33.24 -7.09 -1.41
N ASN A 361 -32.21 -6.36 -1.81
CA ASN A 361 -32.34 -5.08 -2.51
C ASN A 361 -32.62 -5.31 -4.00
N ASP A 362 -33.81 -4.96 -4.47
CA ASP A 362 -34.21 -5.14 -5.87
C ASP A 362 -33.42 -4.22 -6.82
N ASP A 363 -33.00 -3.06 -6.32
CA ASP A 363 -32.26 -2.00 -7.01
C ASP A 363 -30.73 -2.15 -6.89
N ILE A 364 -30.24 -3.36 -6.57
CA ILE A 364 -28.80 -3.63 -6.51
C ILE A 364 -28.11 -3.29 -7.84
N GLU A 365 -27.06 -2.48 -7.78
CA GLU A 365 -26.26 -2.09 -8.95
C GLU A 365 -25.41 -3.28 -9.45
N LEU A 366 -25.45 -3.52 -10.75
CA LEU A 366 -24.60 -4.48 -11.45
C LEU A 366 -23.62 -3.73 -12.35
N GLY A 367 -22.34 -3.72 -11.99
CA GLY A 367 -21.27 -3.14 -12.79
C GLY A 367 -20.37 -4.19 -13.43
N ILE A 368 -19.41 -3.70 -14.21
CA ILE A 368 -18.39 -4.54 -14.84
C ILE A 368 -16.99 -4.05 -14.51
N MET A 369 -16.06 -4.99 -14.52
CA MET A 369 -14.63 -4.70 -14.48
C MET A 369 -14.14 -4.43 -15.90
N LEU A 370 -13.67 -3.22 -16.16
CA LEU A 370 -13.07 -2.84 -17.43
C LEU A 370 -11.60 -3.27 -17.41
N GLU A 371 -11.37 -4.48 -17.92
CA GLU A 371 -10.05 -5.14 -17.95
C GLU A 371 -9.66 -5.56 -19.37
N VAL A 372 -10.64 -5.85 -20.24
CA VAL A 372 -10.39 -6.26 -21.62
C VAL A 372 -10.49 -5.04 -22.54
N PRO A 373 -9.47 -4.74 -23.38
CA PRO A 373 -9.47 -3.53 -24.22
C PRO A 373 -10.67 -3.40 -25.16
N SER A 374 -11.31 -4.49 -25.58
CA SER A 374 -12.52 -4.45 -26.41
C SER A 374 -13.68 -3.72 -25.74
N VAL A 375 -13.77 -3.76 -24.41
CA VAL A 375 -14.82 -3.09 -23.63
C VAL A 375 -14.75 -1.58 -23.82
N ILE A 376 -13.56 -0.99 -23.93
CA ILE A 376 -13.37 0.46 -24.13
C ILE A 376 -14.17 0.95 -25.34
N PHE A 377 -14.22 0.15 -26.40
CA PHE A 377 -14.91 0.51 -27.65
C PHE A 377 -16.40 0.11 -27.67
N ALA A 378 -16.88 -0.56 -26.62
CA ALA A 378 -18.26 -1.04 -26.49
C ALA A 378 -18.95 -0.47 -25.23
N ILE A 379 -18.42 0.61 -24.65
CA ILE A 379 -18.93 1.19 -23.39
C ILE A 379 -20.39 1.59 -23.52
N GLN A 380 -20.79 2.23 -24.64
CA GLN A 380 -22.16 2.70 -24.82
C GLN A 380 -23.16 1.53 -24.82
N GLU A 381 -22.85 0.46 -25.54
CA GLU A 381 -23.69 -0.74 -25.61
C GLU A 381 -23.71 -1.52 -24.29
N ILE A 382 -22.59 -1.53 -23.56
CA ILE A 382 -22.52 -2.19 -22.25
C ILE A 382 -23.25 -1.37 -21.17
N ALA A 383 -23.24 -0.04 -21.25
CA ALA A 383 -23.86 0.84 -20.26
C ALA A 383 -25.39 0.71 -20.22
N ASP A 384 -26.03 0.17 -21.26
CA ASP A 384 -27.44 -0.21 -21.25
C ASP A 384 -27.73 -1.34 -20.24
N TYR A 385 -26.72 -2.15 -19.89
CA TYR A 385 -26.81 -3.33 -19.03
C TYR A 385 -25.89 -3.27 -17.80
N ALA A 386 -25.08 -2.24 -17.65
CA ALA A 386 -24.20 -2.03 -16.52
C ALA A 386 -24.50 -0.68 -15.83
N ASP A 387 -24.52 -0.68 -14.51
CA ASP A 387 -24.81 0.49 -13.69
C ASP A 387 -23.54 1.30 -13.38
N PHE A 388 -22.38 0.66 -13.42
CA PHE A 388 -21.08 1.29 -13.24
C PHE A 388 -19.95 0.48 -13.85
N PHE A 389 -18.77 1.09 -13.91
CA PHE A 389 -17.55 0.49 -14.43
C PHE A 389 -16.43 0.63 -13.39
N SER A 390 -15.53 -0.34 -13.32
CA SER A 390 -14.28 -0.18 -12.55
C SER A 390 -13.10 -0.69 -13.34
N ILE A 391 -12.09 0.14 -13.53
CA ILE A 391 -10.88 -0.25 -14.26
C ILE A 391 -10.04 -1.19 -13.39
N GLY A 392 -9.89 -2.43 -13.84
CA GLY A 392 -8.89 -3.35 -13.31
C GLY A 392 -7.55 -3.09 -13.99
N SER A 393 -6.82 -2.06 -13.53
CA SER A 393 -5.66 -1.53 -14.26
C SER A 393 -4.59 -2.58 -14.56
N ASN A 394 -4.43 -3.57 -13.68
CA ASN A 394 -3.37 -4.54 -13.84
C ASN A 394 -3.60 -5.46 -15.06
N ASP A 395 -4.82 -5.97 -15.20
CA ASP A 395 -5.19 -6.81 -16.35
C ASP A 395 -5.38 -5.97 -17.61
N LEU A 396 -5.92 -4.75 -17.48
CA LEU A 396 -6.02 -3.82 -18.61
C LEU A 396 -4.67 -3.48 -19.22
N THR A 397 -3.67 -3.10 -18.41
CA THR A 397 -2.31 -2.84 -18.91
C THR A 397 -1.71 -4.09 -19.56
N GLN A 398 -1.86 -5.26 -18.93
CA GLN A 398 -1.37 -6.53 -19.47
C GLN A 398 -1.93 -6.83 -20.87
N TYR A 399 -3.25 -6.74 -21.06
CA TYR A 399 -3.86 -7.03 -22.36
C TYR A 399 -3.65 -5.91 -23.37
N PHE A 400 -3.60 -4.65 -22.93
CA PHE A 400 -3.35 -3.51 -23.82
C PHE A 400 -1.97 -3.58 -24.47
N PHE A 401 -0.95 -4.04 -23.73
CA PHE A 401 0.42 -4.19 -24.23
C PHE A 401 0.81 -5.61 -24.63
N ALA A 402 -0.08 -6.58 -24.42
CA ALA A 402 0.22 -8.01 -24.58
C ALA A 402 1.48 -8.43 -23.80
N ALA A 403 1.63 -7.95 -22.57
CA ALA A 403 2.80 -8.18 -21.72
C ALA A 403 2.37 -8.71 -20.34
N ASP A 404 2.72 -9.96 -20.06
CA ASP A 404 2.47 -10.60 -18.77
C ASP A 404 3.26 -9.92 -17.65
N ARG A 405 2.55 -9.39 -16.64
CA ARG A 405 3.14 -8.70 -15.48
C ARG A 405 4.05 -9.61 -14.64
N GLY A 406 3.85 -10.92 -14.69
CA GLY A 406 4.68 -11.92 -14.00
C GLY A 406 5.96 -12.27 -14.76
N ASN A 407 6.09 -11.87 -16.02
CA ASN A 407 7.22 -12.22 -16.87
C ASN A 407 8.25 -11.08 -16.91
N THR A 408 9.31 -11.23 -16.12
CA THR A 408 10.39 -10.23 -15.98
C THR A 408 11.09 -9.88 -17.29
N ARG A 409 11.07 -10.75 -18.31
CA ARG A 409 11.69 -10.49 -19.63
C ARG A 409 10.94 -9.46 -20.47
N VAL A 410 9.68 -9.19 -20.16
CA VAL A 410 8.83 -8.21 -20.87
C VAL A 410 8.36 -7.09 -19.95
N ALA A 411 8.98 -6.94 -18.77
CA ALA A 411 8.62 -5.90 -17.81
C ALA A 411 8.73 -4.49 -18.41
N ASP A 412 9.68 -4.26 -19.32
CA ASP A 412 9.87 -2.97 -20.01
C ASP A 412 8.71 -2.60 -20.95
N VAL A 413 7.90 -3.58 -21.37
CA VAL A 413 6.74 -3.36 -22.25
C VAL A 413 5.48 -3.01 -21.45
N TYR A 414 5.43 -3.42 -20.18
CA TYR A 414 4.34 -3.08 -19.27
C TYR A 414 4.47 -1.62 -18.82
N ASP A 415 3.81 -0.70 -19.54
CA ASP A 415 4.01 0.74 -19.39
C ASP A 415 2.73 1.52 -19.07
N ASN A 416 2.51 1.76 -17.77
CA ASN A 416 1.40 2.58 -17.28
C ASN A 416 1.50 4.07 -17.67
N TYR A 417 2.68 4.54 -18.10
CA TYR A 417 2.91 5.94 -18.49
C TYR A 417 2.75 6.17 -20.00
N SER A 418 2.42 5.13 -20.75
CA SER A 418 2.20 5.23 -22.19
C SER A 418 1.06 6.21 -22.51
N PRO A 419 1.29 7.23 -23.36
CA PRO A 419 0.24 8.16 -23.76
C PRO A 419 -0.95 7.48 -24.44
N ALA A 420 -0.74 6.35 -25.13
CA ALA A 420 -1.82 5.59 -25.76
C ALA A 420 -2.75 4.95 -24.72
N PHE A 421 -2.17 4.39 -23.66
CA PHE A 421 -2.92 3.81 -22.54
C PHE A 421 -3.68 4.90 -21.77
N LEU A 422 -3.04 6.02 -21.46
CA LEU A 422 -3.68 7.15 -20.79
C LEU A 422 -4.82 7.76 -21.60
N ARG A 423 -4.67 7.86 -22.93
CA ARG A 423 -5.76 8.27 -23.83
C ARG A 423 -6.93 7.27 -23.81
N ALA A 424 -6.64 5.97 -23.76
CA ALA A 424 -7.66 4.94 -23.69
C ALA A 424 -8.44 5.01 -22.36
N MET A 425 -7.75 5.25 -21.23
CA MET A 425 -8.41 5.47 -19.94
C MET A 425 -9.27 6.73 -19.94
N ARG A 426 -8.75 7.86 -20.42
CA ARG A 426 -9.54 9.10 -20.54
C ARG A 426 -10.78 8.91 -21.41
N PHE A 427 -10.61 8.26 -22.57
CA PHE A 427 -11.74 7.94 -23.44
C PHE A 427 -12.77 7.07 -22.71
N ALA A 428 -12.34 6.06 -21.96
CA ALA A 428 -13.26 5.23 -21.19
C ALA A 428 -14.05 6.05 -20.15
N VAL A 429 -13.39 6.94 -19.42
CA VAL A 429 -14.07 7.83 -18.46
C VAL A 429 -15.10 8.72 -19.16
N ASP A 430 -14.69 9.39 -20.24
CA ASP A 430 -15.55 10.28 -21.02
C ASP A 430 -16.79 9.53 -21.59
N GLU A 431 -16.63 8.29 -22.08
CA GLU A 431 -17.73 7.49 -22.61
C GLU A 431 -18.70 7.01 -21.51
N VAL A 432 -18.18 6.58 -20.36
CA VAL A 432 -19.00 6.12 -19.22
C VAL A 432 -19.84 7.27 -18.67
N HIS A 433 -19.24 8.44 -18.49
CA HIS A 433 -19.95 9.65 -18.07
C HIS A 433 -20.98 10.10 -19.10
N ARG A 434 -20.69 9.98 -20.40
CA ARG A 434 -21.66 10.30 -21.46
C ARG A 434 -22.87 9.36 -21.43
N ALA A 435 -22.69 8.12 -21.01
CA ALA A 435 -23.78 7.16 -20.79
C ALA A 435 -24.53 7.40 -19.45
N GLY A 436 -24.14 8.42 -18.67
CA GLY A 436 -24.77 8.75 -17.38
C GLY A 436 -24.44 7.75 -16.26
N LYS A 437 -23.35 7.00 -16.39
CA LYS A 437 -22.85 6.05 -15.40
C LYS A 437 -21.57 6.60 -14.74
N TRP A 438 -21.11 5.97 -13.67
CA TRP A 438 -19.89 6.33 -12.95
C TRP A 438 -18.79 5.29 -13.16
N ILE A 439 -17.53 5.71 -13.03
CA ILE A 439 -16.35 4.87 -13.24
C ILE A 439 -15.33 4.99 -12.10
N GLY A 440 -14.91 3.84 -11.59
CA GLY A 440 -13.83 3.70 -10.62
C GLY A 440 -12.55 3.07 -11.19
N ILE A 441 -11.55 2.91 -10.32
CA ILE A 441 -10.33 2.14 -10.59
C ILE A 441 -9.92 1.37 -9.33
N CYS A 442 -9.71 0.06 -9.44
CA CYS A 442 -9.39 -0.82 -8.30
C CYS A 442 -8.05 -1.56 -8.45
N GLY A 443 -7.25 -1.22 -9.46
CA GLY A 443 -5.89 -1.76 -9.61
C GLY A 443 -4.84 -0.95 -8.84
N GLU A 444 -3.58 -1.39 -8.87
CA GLU A 444 -2.50 -0.76 -8.07
C GLU A 444 -2.26 0.71 -8.45
N LEU A 445 -2.63 1.10 -9.68
CA LEU A 445 -2.56 2.50 -10.11
C LEU A 445 -3.44 3.43 -9.27
N GLY A 446 -4.57 2.95 -8.74
CA GLY A 446 -5.46 3.75 -7.90
C GLY A 446 -4.80 4.27 -6.61
N ALA A 447 -3.72 3.62 -6.15
CA ALA A 447 -2.93 4.03 -4.99
C ALA A 447 -1.74 4.95 -5.33
N SER A 448 -1.47 5.18 -6.62
CA SER A 448 -0.26 5.87 -7.04
C SER A 448 -0.37 7.38 -6.83
N LYS A 449 0.59 7.94 -6.08
CA LYS A 449 0.68 9.39 -5.84
C LYS A 449 0.89 10.17 -7.14
N ASP A 450 1.67 9.62 -8.07
CA ASP A 450 1.97 10.27 -9.36
C ASP A 450 0.73 10.34 -10.26
N PHE A 451 -0.14 9.33 -10.22
CA PHE A 451 -1.35 9.29 -11.03
C PHE A 451 -2.56 9.93 -10.35
N LEU A 452 -2.53 10.19 -9.04
CA LEU A 452 -3.65 10.79 -8.32
C LEU A 452 -4.10 12.12 -8.94
N PRO A 453 -3.22 13.09 -9.28
CA PRO A 453 -3.63 14.30 -9.98
C PRO A 453 -4.22 14.02 -11.36
N LEU A 454 -3.64 13.05 -12.09
CA LEU A 454 -4.11 12.68 -13.42
C LEU A 454 -5.52 12.09 -13.36
N PHE A 455 -5.80 11.17 -12.44
CA PHE A 455 -7.12 10.55 -12.29
C PHE A 455 -8.16 11.54 -11.75
N THR A 456 -7.76 12.44 -10.86
CA THR A 456 -8.59 13.58 -10.44
C THR A 456 -8.96 14.45 -11.64
N GLY A 457 -8.00 14.73 -12.53
CA GLY A 457 -8.22 15.54 -13.72
C GLY A 457 -8.97 14.85 -14.85
N MET A 458 -8.86 13.52 -14.97
CA MET A 458 -9.65 12.72 -15.90
C MET A 458 -11.11 12.58 -15.46
N GLY A 459 -11.40 12.72 -14.17
CA GLY A 459 -12.74 12.65 -13.63
C GLY A 459 -13.14 11.26 -13.12
N PHE A 460 -12.20 10.47 -12.58
CA PHE A 460 -12.60 9.22 -11.91
C PHE A 460 -13.49 9.51 -10.69
N ASP A 461 -14.57 8.75 -10.54
CA ASP A 461 -15.54 8.93 -9.46
C ASP A 461 -15.11 8.20 -8.17
N GLU A 462 -14.38 7.09 -8.32
CA GLU A 462 -13.91 6.23 -7.23
C GLU A 462 -12.46 5.76 -7.45
N LEU A 463 -11.62 5.85 -6.42
CA LEU A 463 -10.30 5.22 -6.38
C LEU A 463 -10.27 4.16 -5.27
N SER A 464 -10.05 2.90 -5.63
CA SER A 464 -10.00 1.78 -4.69
C SER A 464 -8.59 1.20 -4.59
N MET A 465 -8.07 1.08 -3.36
CA MET A 465 -6.66 0.78 -3.07
C MET A 465 -6.45 -0.06 -1.80
N SER A 466 -5.22 -0.42 -1.46
CA SER A 466 -4.95 -1.07 -0.16
C SER A 466 -5.30 -0.12 1.00
N GLY A 467 -5.85 -0.65 2.10
CA GLY A 467 -6.24 0.15 3.26
C GLY A 467 -5.11 1.03 3.82
N THR A 468 -3.87 0.54 3.77
CA THR A 468 -2.66 1.25 4.18
C THR A 468 -2.35 2.51 3.36
N ALA A 469 -2.81 2.59 2.11
CA ALA A 469 -2.57 3.74 1.23
C ALA A 469 -3.61 4.86 1.40
N ILE A 470 -4.79 4.55 1.94
CA ILE A 470 -5.94 5.47 2.02
C ILE A 470 -5.59 6.77 2.76
N PRO A 471 -4.95 6.78 3.95
CA PRO A 471 -4.66 8.03 4.65
C PRO A 471 -3.75 8.95 3.83
N GLY A 472 -2.74 8.38 3.17
CA GLY A 472 -1.81 9.13 2.33
C GLY A 472 -2.48 9.70 1.08
N VAL A 473 -3.36 8.93 0.42
CA VAL A 473 -4.08 9.40 -0.77
C VAL A 473 -5.13 10.45 -0.41
N LYS A 474 -5.93 10.26 0.65
CA LYS A 474 -6.89 11.28 1.11
C LYS A 474 -6.18 12.58 1.51
N HIS A 475 -5.01 12.48 2.13
CA HIS A 475 -4.20 13.64 2.46
C HIS A 475 -3.72 14.37 1.20
N ALA A 476 -3.10 13.65 0.25
CA ALA A 476 -2.61 14.23 -0.99
C ALA A 476 -3.74 14.85 -1.83
N LEU A 477 -4.90 14.18 -1.95
CA LEU A 477 -6.07 14.66 -2.69
C LEU A 477 -6.53 16.03 -2.20
N ARG A 478 -6.52 16.27 -0.89
CA ARG A 478 -6.94 17.55 -0.28
C ARG A 478 -6.03 18.72 -0.59
N GLU A 479 -4.81 18.47 -1.04
CA GLU A 479 -3.89 19.52 -1.48
C GLU A 479 -4.11 19.92 -2.95
N LEU A 480 -4.76 19.05 -3.72
CA LEU A 480 -4.98 19.25 -5.15
C LEU A 480 -6.07 20.27 -5.43
N ASN A 481 -5.94 20.94 -6.56
CA ASN A 481 -6.98 21.75 -7.18
C ASN A 481 -7.50 21.03 -8.42
N SER A 482 -8.80 20.76 -8.48
CA SER A 482 -9.38 19.94 -9.54
C SER A 482 -9.25 20.57 -10.93
N GLU A 483 -9.36 21.90 -11.05
CA GLU A 483 -9.17 22.61 -12.33
C GLU A 483 -7.72 22.50 -12.84
N LYS A 484 -6.73 22.62 -11.94
CA LYS A 484 -5.31 22.41 -12.31
C LYS A 484 -5.08 20.95 -12.73
N CYS A 485 -5.66 19.98 -12.03
CA CYS A 485 -5.60 18.56 -12.40
C CYS A 485 -6.21 18.29 -13.79
N GLN A 486 -7.34 18.90 -14.11
CA GLN A 486 -7.98 18.78 -15.44
C GLN A 486 -7.08 19.32 -16.56
N ARG A 487 -6.39 20.45 -16.33
CA ARG A 487 -5.40 20.98 -17.27
C ARG A 487 -4.24 20.02 -17.47
N LEU A 488 -3.67 19.49 -16.38
CA LEU A 488 -2.62 18.47 -16.44
C LEU A 488 -3.08 17.25 -17.25
N ALA A 489 -4.28 16.73 -17.00
CA ALA A 489 -4.81 15.60 -17.75
C ALA A 489 -4.96 15.90 -19.25
N GLY A 490 -5.29 17.15 -19.62
CA GLY A 490 -5.26 17.65 -21.00
C GLY A 490 -3.89 17.65 -21.65
N GLU A 491 -2.88 18.12 -20.92
CA GLU A 491 -1.49 18.18 -21.40
C GLU A 491 -0.89 16.78 -21.56
N ILE A 492 -1.07 15.91 -20.57
CA ILE A 492 -0.52 14.56 -20.53
C ILE A 492 -1.00 13.72 -21.73
N VAL A 493 -2.29 13.76 -22.08
CA VAL A 493 -2.81 12.96 -23.20
C VAL A 493 -2.31 13.44 -24.57
N ALA A 494 -1.82 14.68 -24.66
CA ALA A 494 -1.22 15.26 -25.86
C ALA A 494 0.26 14.88 -26.05
N LEU A 495 0.92 14.38 -25.01
CA LEU A 495 2.30 13.90 -25.07
C LEU A 495 2.44 12.66 -25.95
N ARG A 496 3.67 12.43 -26.41
CA ARG A 496 3.97 11.37 -27.39
C ARG A 496 4.81 10.25 -26.82
N ARG A 497 5.50 10.47 -25.70
CA ARG A 497 6.41 9.49 -25.12
C ARG A 497 6.22 9.35 -23.62
N SER A 498 6.48 8.16 -23.10
CA SER A 498 6.29 7.82 -21.69
C SER A 498 7.27 8.51 -20.75
N ASP A 499 8.48 8.86 -21.23
CA ASP A 499 9.46 9.65 -20.49
C ASP A 499 8.99 11.10 -20.28
N GLU A 500 8.35 11.70 -21.29
CA GLU A 500 7.69 13.00 -21.18
C GLU A 500 6.55 12.96 -20.15
N VAL A 501 5.72 11.91 -20.19
CA VAL A 501 4.62 11.73 -19.22
C VAL A 501 5.18 11.59 -17.80
N LYS A 502 6.18 10.72 -17.59
CA LYS A 502 6.84 10.55 -16.29
C LYS A 502 7.39 11.88 -15.76
N SER A 503 8.03 12.66 -16.63
CA SER A 503 8.60 13.95 -16.26
C SER A 503 7.51 14.98 -15.92
N ALA A 504 6.40 14.98 -16.64
CA ALA A 504 5.28 15.90 -16.40
C ALA A 504 4.45 15.52 -15.15
N LEU A 505 4.41 14.23 -14.80
CA LEU A 505 3.81 13.76 -13.54
C LEU A 505 4.77 13.87 -12.35
N HIS A 506 6.05 14.21 -12.58
CA HIS A 506 7.01 14.45 -11.52
C HIS A 506 6.83 15.87 -10.97
N ASP A 507 6.21 15.97 -9.78
CA ASP A 507 5.92 17.23 -9.08
C ASP A 507 5.11 18.26 -9.92
N PRO A 508 3.89 17.92 -10.36
CA PRO A 508 3.10 18.81 -11.19
C PRO A 508 2.55 20.00 -10.41
N ASP A 509 2.43 21.17 -11.05
CA ASP A 509 1.74 22.33 -10.46
C ASP A 509 0.21 22.13 -10.48
N VAL A 510 -0.27 21.27 -9.58
CA VAL A 510 -1.69 20.92 -9.42
C VAL A 510 -2.24 21.26 -8.05
N LYS A 511 -1.36 21.63 -7.12
CA LYS A 511 -1.77 22.00 -5.77
C LYS A 511 -2.28 23.44 -5.74
N THR A 512 -3.23 23.72 -4.84
CA THR A 512 -3.74 25.09 -4.67
C THR A 512 -2.61 26.04 -4.26
N GLU A 513 -2.56 27.22 -4.87
CA GLU A 513 -1.65 28.29 -4.45
C GLU A 513 -2.16 28.90 -3.15
N SER A 514 -1.46 28.60 -2.07
CA SER A 514 -1.66 29.22 -0.77
C SER A 514 -0.48 30.13 -0.52
N THR A 515 -0.70 31.44 -0.40
CA THR A 515 0.33 32.31 0.16
C THR A 515 0.51 31.92 1.62
N ARG A 516 1.59 31.22 1.92
CA ARG A 516 1.93 30.83 3.29
C ARG A 516 2.86 31.88 3.92
N PRO A 517 2.71 32.17 5.22
CA PRO A 517 3.60 33.10 5.88
C PRO A 517 5.02 32.55 5.88
N LEU A 518 5.98 33.48 5.78
CA LEU A 518 7.41 33.21 5.76
C LEU A 518 7.88 32.55 7.07
N LEU A 519 7.22 32.85 8.19
CA LEU A 519 7.47 32.28 9.51
C LEU A 519 6.14 31.85 10.12
N ALA A 520 6.16 30.74 10.83
CA ALA A 520 5.03 30.23 11.61
C ALA A 520 5.55 29.56 12.88
N PRO A 521 4.74 29.46 13.96
CA PRO A 521 5.19 28.89 15.24
C PRO A 521 5.79 27.49 15.11
N GLU A 522 5.25 26.65 14.22
CA GLU A 522 5.74 25.29 13.95
C GLU A 522 7.19 25.23 13.41
N PHE A 523 7.73 26.34 12.89
CA PHE A 523 9.12 26.41 12.42
C PHE A 523 10.12 26.84 13.48
N ILE A 524 9.67 26.99 14.73
CA ILE A 524 10.52 27.32 15.88
C ILE A 524 10.71 26.06 16.72
N LEU A 525 11.82 25.39 16.47
CA LEU A 525 12.23 24.18 17.17
C LEU A 525 13.01 24.58 18.42
N SER A 526 12.60 24.06 19.58
CA SER A 526 13.25 24.36 20.85
C SER A 526 13.98 23.14 21.37
N CYS A 527 15.18 23.33 21.92
CA CYS A 527 15.99 22.27 22.53
C CYS A 527 16.23 21.08 21.58
N LEU A 528 16.56 21.37 20.33
CA LEU A 528 16.85 20.37 19.31
C LEU A 528 18.11 19.58 19.71
N ALA A 529 17.94 18.29 19.93
CA ALA A 529 19.03 17.37 20.22
C ALA A 529 19.68 16.92 18.91
N ALA A 530 20.85 17.46 18.60
CA ALA A 530 21.61 17.13 17.40
C ALA A 530 23.11 17.14 17.69
N ARG A 531 23.87 16.31 16.99
CA ARG A 531 25.31 16.10 17.25
C ARG A 531 26.21 16.96 16.38
N ASP A 532 25.74 17.27 15.18
CA ASP A 532 26.49 18.03 14.21
C ASP A 532 25.60 18.94 13.34
N LYS A 533 26.28 19.79 12.57
CA LYS A 533 25.69 20.72 11.61
C LYS A 533 24.71 20.05 10.65
N ASN A 534 25.05 18.86 10.15
CA ASN A 534 24.30 18.21 9.09
C ASN A 534 23.00 17.62 9.64
N GLU A 535 23.04 17.05 10.85
CA GLU A 535 21.86 16.57 11.56
C GLU A 535 20.87 17.72 11.83
N ILE A 536 21.35 18.89 12.27
CA ILE A 536 20.50 20.08 12.48
C ILE A 536 19.80 20.47 11.18
N ILE A 537 20.54 20.59 10.08
CA ILE A 537 19.98 20.96 8.77
C ILE A 537 18.91 19.94 8.36
N LYS A 538 19.21 18.64 8.49
CA LYS A 538 18.28 17.56 8.13
C LYS A 538 16.99 17.64 8.95
N MET A 539 17.07 17.74 10.28
CA MET A 539 15.90 17.86 11.15
C MET A 539 15.06 19.10 10.83
N MET A 540 15.69 20.24 10.54
CA MET A 540 14.98 21.45 10.15
C MET A 540 14.29 21.28 8.78
N THR A 541 14.95 20.64 7.80
CA THR A 541 14.31 20.34 6.49
C THR A 541 13.18 19.31 6.61
N ASP A 542 13.30 18.34 7.51
CA ASP A 542 12.23 17.39 7.81
C ASP A 542 11.00 18.09 8.40
N ASN A 543 11.21 19.06 9.27
CA ASN A 543 10.14 19.88 9.81
C ASN A 543 9.47 20.74 8.71
N LEU A 544 10.24 21.31 7.77
CA LEU A 544 9.69 22.01 6.62
C LEU A 544 8.80 21.09 5.75
N TRP A 545 9.19 19.83 5.61
CA TRP A 545 8.42 18.82 4.86
C TRP A 545 7.14 18.40 5.59
N LEU A 546 7.22 18.12 6.89
CA LEU A 546 6.06 17.81 7.75
C LEU A 546 5.00 18.92 7.75
N HIS A 547 5.38 20.15 7.43
CA HIS A 547 4.50 21.31 7.34
C HIS A 547 4.32 21.83 5.91
N HIS A 548 4.56 20.97 4.92
CA HIS A 548 4.27 21.17 3.49
C HIS A 548 4.87 22.45 2.91
N ARG A 549 6.11 22.78 3.31
CA ARG A 549 6.92 23.84 2.68
C ARG A 549 7.77 23.31 1.53
N THR A 550 8.13 22.03 1.58
CA THR A 550 8.85 21.29 0.55
C THR A 550 8.14 19.97 0.29
N ASP A 551 8.13 19.51 -0.97
CA ASP A 551 7.68 18.18 -1.36
C ASP A 551 8.87 17.20 -1.50
N ASN A 552 10.10 17.69 -1.46
CA ASN A 552 11.34 16.90 -1.56
C ASN A 552 12.40 17.40 -0.58
N ARG A 553 12.31 16.92 0.67
CA ARG A 553 13.18 17.32 1.77
C ARG A 553 14.65 16.94 1.54
N ASP A 554 14.90 15.80 0.90
CA ASP A 554 16.26 15.27 0.72
C ASP A 554 17.04 16.15 -0.27
N ARG A 555 16.43 16.51 -1.40
CA ARG A 555 17.03 17.44 -2.36
C ARG A 555 17.18 18.86 -1.80
N LEU A 556 16.21 19.33 -1.01
CA LEU A 556 16.35 20.61 -0.32
C LEU A 556 17.52 20.59 0.67
N CYS A 557 17.67 19.49 1.41
CA CYS A 557 18.77 19.28 2.34
C CYS A 557 20.13 19.27 1.60
N ASP A 558 20.22 18.57 0.47
CA ASP A 558 21.40 18.55 -0.39
C ASP A 558 21.80 19.96 -0.89
N ASP A 559 20.82 20.77 -1.32
CA ASP A 559 21.05 22.15 -1.74
C ASP A 559 21.65 23.00 -0.60
N ILE A 560 21.14 22.82 0.63
CA ILE A 560 21.63 23.53 1.82
C ILE A 560 23.04 23.05 2.20
N TRP A 561 23.28 21.74 2.23
CA TRP A 561 24.61 21.19 2.53
C TRP A 561 25.66 21.65 1.52
N THR A 562 25.34 21.58 0.22
CA THR A 562 26.23 22.05 -0.85
C THR A 562 26.59 23.53 -0.66
N ARG A 563 25.61 24.35 -0.28
CA ARG A 563 25.83 25.77 -0.03
C ARG A 563 26.69 26.04 1.20
N GLU A 564 26.46 25.26 2.25
CA GLU A 564 27.14 25.35 3.53
C GLU A 564 28.58 24.83 3.48
N ASP A 565 28.86 23.83 2.64
CA ASP A 565 30.20 23.29 2.42
C ASP A 565 31.09 24.25 1.62
N ALA A 566 30.48 25.11 0.78
CA ALA A 566 31.21 26.18 0.10
C ALA A 566 31.73 27.23 1.08
N PHE A 567 30.90 27.67 2.04
CA PHE A 567 31.27 28.64 3.08
C PHE A 567 30.43 28.45 4.35
N SER A 568 31.09 28.39 5.51
CA SER A 568 30.40 28.33 6.81
C SER A 568 29.52 29.57 7.03
N THR A 569 28.28 29.34 7.46
CA THR A 569 27.29 30.41 7.75
C THR A 569 27.25 30.81 9.22
N ALA A 570 28.26 30.44 10.01
CA ALA A 570 28.38 30.84 11.40
C ALA A 570 28.69 32.35 11.53
N VAL A 571 27.73 33.13 12.03
CA VAL A 571 27.86 34.60 12.15
C VAL A 571 28.52 35.05 13.45
N GLY A 572 28.60 34.16 14.45
CA GLY A 572 29.23 34.43 15.75
C GLY A 572 28.21 34.52 16.90
N TYR A 573 28.70 34.75 18.13
CA TYR A 573 27.88 34.85 19.35
C TYR A 573 26.95 33.64 19.64
N GLY A 574 27.26 32.48 19.08
CA GLY A 574 26.44 31.27 19.18
C GLY A 574 25.38 31.12 18.09
N PHE A 575 25.46 31.85 16.97
CA PHE A 575 24.46 31.82 15.90
C PHE A 575 25.01 31.37 14.55
N ALA A 576 24.19 30.62 13.78
CA ALA A 576 24.40 30.32 12.37
C ALA A 576 23.15 30.65 11.53
N ILE A 577 23.37 31.00 10.26
CA ILE A 577 22.29 31.29 9.30
C ILE A 577 22.50 30.50 8.00
N PRO A 578 22.33 29.16 8.02
CA PRO A 578 22.28 28.38 6.79
C PRO A 578 21.18 28.92 5.89
N HIS A 579 21.46 29.05 4.60
CA HIS A 579 20.52 29.61 3.66
C HIS A 579 20.68 29.02 2.27
N ALA A 580 19.57 28.77 1.58
CA ALA A 580 19.59 28.23 0.23
C ALA A 580 18.45 28.78 -0.62
N LYS A 581 18.74 29.00 -1.90
CA LYS A 581 17.73 29.21 -2.94
C LYS A 581 17.56 27.89 -3.69
N SER A 582 16.40 27.27 -3.61
CA SER A 582 16.17 25.89 -4.06
C SER A 582 14.93 25.77 -4.95
N ASP A 583 14.96 24.85 -5.91
CA ASP A 583 13.75 24.43 -6.66
C ASP A 583 12.83 23.55 -5.81
N HIS A 584 13.39 22.96 -4.75
CA HIS A 584 12.72 21.99 -3.90
C HIS A 584 12.04 22.61 -2.68
N ILE A 585 11.94 23.94 -2.61
CA ILE A 585 11.13 24.65 -1.63
C ILE A 585 9.99 25.39 -2.34
N ARG A 586 8.76 25.06 -1.99
CA ARG A 586 7.56 25.60 -2.63
C ARG A 586 7.22 26.98 -2.08
N PHE A 587 7.36 27.16 -0.77
CA PHE A 587 7.12 28.43 -0.09
C PHE A 587 8.37 28.84 0.68
N SER A 588 8.90 30.02 0.35
CA SER A 588 10.01 30.61 1.10
C SER A 588 9.70 30.60 2.59
N THR A 589 10.63 30.09 3.40
CA THR A 589 10.41 29.86 4.84
C THR A 589 11.66 30.19 5.64
N ILE A 590 11.45 30.84 6.78
CA ILE A 590 12.42 31.03 7.85
C ILE A 590 12.08 30.05 8.96
N SER A 591 13.03 29.19 9.32
CA SER A 591 12.94 28.30 10.47
C SER A 591 14.04 28.63 11.47
N MET A 592 13.74 28.45 12.75
CA MET A 592 14.64 28.71 13.85
C MET A 592 14.76 27.46 14.72
N ALA A 593 15.96 27.12 15.15
CA ALA A 593 16.20 26.05 16.11
C ALA A 593 17.11 26.55 17.25
N THR A 594 16.72 26.33 18.50
CA THR A 594 17.66 26.37 19.64
C THR A 594 18.14 24.96 19.94
N LEU A 595 19.43 24.79 20.21
CA LEU A 595 20.04 23.48 20.42
C LEU A 595 20.08 23.12 21.91
N ASP A 596 20.00 21.83 22.23
CA ASP A 596 20.16 21.34 23.61
C ASP A 596 21.60 21.56 24.12
N LYS A 597 22.59 21.47 23.22
CA LYS A 597 24.02 21.67 23.45
C LYS A 597 24.63 22.46 22.29
N PRO A 598 25.69 23.25 22.54
CA PRO A 598 26.43 23.89 21.46
C PRO A 598 27.02 22.86 20.49
N VAL A 599 26.88 23.12 19.18
CA VAL A 599 27.42 22.29 18.11
C VAL A 599 28.48 23.05 17.33
N THR A 600 29.50 22.33 16.85
CA THR A 600 30.57 22.91 16.04
C THR A 600 30.06 23.18 14.62
N TRP A 601 30.15 24.45 14.19
CA TRP A 601 29.70 24.93 12.88
C TRP A 601 30.88 25.64 12.18
N GLY A 602 31.67 24.86 11.44
CA GLY A 602 32.97 25.32 10.95
C GLY A 602 33.98 25.42 12.10
N ASP A 603 34.43 26.63 12.42
CA ASP A 603 35.38 26.93 13.50
C ASP A 603 34.73 27.50 14.76
N ARG A 604 33.39 27.59 14.80
CA ARG A 604 32.64 28.26 15.87
C ARG A 604 31.67 27.31 16.56
N GLN A 605 31.35 27.61 17.82
CA GLN A 605 30.25 26.97 18.55
C GLN A 605 28.94 27.72 18.31
N VAL A 606 27.88 26.97 18.02
CA VAL A 606 26.54 27.49 17.71
C VAL A 606 25.52 26.86 18.65
N GLU A 607 24.64 27.68 19.19
CA GLU A 607 23.54 27.32 20.10
C GLU A 607 22.18 27.58 19.45
N THR A 608 22.13 28.38 18.39
CA THR A 608 20.90 28.78 17.71
C THR A 608 21.12 28.90 16.22
N VAL A 609 20.21 28.33 15.43
CA VAL A 609 20.30 28.25 13.98
C VAL A 609 19.07 28.88 13.35
N PHE A 610 19.29 29.73 12.33
CA PHE A 610 18.23 30.29 11.50
C PHE A 610 18.36 29.76 10.08
N LEU A 611 17.49 28.81 9.69
CA LEU A 611 17.46 28.27 8.34
C LEU A 611 16.59 29.15 7.45
N LEU A 612 17.19 29.73 6.40
CA LEU A 612 16.49 30.53 5.39
C LEU A 612 16.38 29.76 4.07
N THR A 613 15.17 29.35 3.72
CA THR A 613 14.91 28.67 2.44
C THR A 613 14.08 29.58 1.55
N VAL A 614 14.50 29.78 0.31
CA VAL A 614 13.81 30.67 -0.63
C VAL A 614 13.51 29.94 -1.93
N SER A 615 12.25 30.00 -2.36
CA SER A 615 11.82 29.37 -3.60
C SER A 615 12.47 30.05 -4.81
N LYS A 616 12.82 29.29 -5.85
CA LYS A 616 13.42 29.90 -7.05
C LYS A 616 12.50 30.89 -7.77
N SER A 617 11.19 30.69 -7.65
CA SER A 617 10.15 31.56 -8.19
C SER A 617 9.97 32.88 -7.42
N ALA A 618 10.51 32.99 -6.20
CA ALA A 618 10.42 34.19 -5.39
C ALA A 618 11.33 35.33 -5.93
N ASP A 619 11.01 36.57 -5.56
CA ASP A 619 11.78 37.76 -5.96
C ASP A 619 13.27 37.56 -5.64
N PRO A 620 14.18 37.70 -6.62
CA PRO A 620 15.63 37.57 -6.42
C PRO A 620 16.19 38.37 -5.23
N ASN A 621 15.57 39.49 -4.89
CA ASN A 621 16.01 40.37 -3.81
C ASN A 621 15.49 39.96 -2.42
N GLU A 622 14.48 39.10 -2.36
CA GLU A 622 13.79 38.75 -1.12
C GLU A 622 14.70 37.97 -0.16
N HIS A 623 15.45 37.00 -0.68
CA HIS A 623 16.44 36.23 0.07
C HIS A 623 17.48 37.12 0.75
N MET A 624 18.06 38.07 0.00
CA MET A 624 19.09 38.97 0.51
C MET A 624 18.53 39.96 1.53
N LYS A 625 17.27 40.38 1.38
CA LYS A 625 16.60 41.28 2.33
C LYS A 625 16.47 40.64 3.71
N TYR A 626 15.96 39.41 3.80
CA TYR A 626 15.79 38.72 5.09
C TYR A 626 17.13 38.35 5.73
N PHE A 627 18.05 37.79 4.94
CA PHE A 627 19.40 37.49 5.42
C PHE A 627 20.08 38.72 6.00
N SER A 628 20.09 39.84 5.26
CA SER A 628 20.74 41.09 5.72
C SER A 628 20.06 41.67 6.96
N THR A 629 18.74 41.52 7.08
CA THR A 629 17.97 42.00 8.24
C THR A 629 18.31 41.19 9.48
N LEU A 630 18.31 39.85 9.39
CA LEU A 630 18.67 38.95 10.50
C LEU A 630 20.13 39.13 10.91
N ALA A 631 21.06 39.11 9.97
CA ALA A 631 22.49 39.30 10.25
C ALA A 631 22.75 40.62 10.97
N ARG A 632 22.10 41.72 10.55
CA ARG A 632 22.22 43.03 11.22
C ARG A 632 21.62 43.02 12.63
N LYS A 633 20.48 42.36 12.82
CA LYS A 633 19.81 42.28 14.13
C LYS A 633 20.60 41.43 15.13
N LEU A 634 21.21 40.34 14.68
CA LEU A 634 22.08 39.51 15.52
C LEU A 634 23.34 40.25 16.01
N MET A 635 23.73 41.38 15.41
CA MET A 635 24.79 42.24 15.95
C MET A 635 24.35 43.01 17.21
N ASN A 636 23.05 43.18 17.45
CA ASN A 636 22.52 43.82 18.66
C ASN A 636 22.51 42.85 19.86
N GLU A 637 23.13 43.25 20.97
CA GLU A 637 23.25 42.44 22.18
C GLU A 637 21.93 42.17 22.90
N GLU A 638 21.05 43.18 22.98
CA GLU A 638 19.73 43.06 23.59
C GLU A 638 18.90 42.01 22.84
N PHE A 639 18.93 42.04 21.52
CA PHE A 639 18.22 41.07 20.67
C PHE A 639 18.75 39.64 20.85
N ARG A 640 20.07 39.46 20.93
CA ARG A 640 20.66 38.14 21.23
C ARG A 640 20.23 37.65 22.61
N HIS A 641 20.19 38.55 23.60
CA HIS A 641 19.77 38.23 24.96
C HIS A 641 18.29 37.79 24.99
N GLU A 642 17.40 38.50 24.30
CA GLU A 642 15.98 38.14 24.18
C GLU A 642 15.78 36.75 23.55
N ILE A 643 16.54 36.41 22.50
CA ILE A 643 16.48 35.07 21.90
C ILE A 643 16.92 33.99 22.89
N LYS A 644 18.07 34.18 23.56
CA LYS A 644 18.65 33.16 24.45
C LYS A 644 17.83 32.92 25.72
N HIS A 645 17.03 33.88 26.14
CA HIS A 645 16.23 33.81 27.37
C HIS A 645 14.73 33.66 27.10
N ALA A 646 14.32 33.43 25.86
CA ALA A 646 12.93 33.21 25.56
C ALA A 646 12.42 31.90 26.18
N GLU A 647 11.28 31.98 26.88
CA GLU A 647 10.74 30.86 27.66
C GLU A 647 10.11 29.75 26.80
N ASN A 648 9.65 30.09 25.60
CA ASN A 648 8.98 29.15 24.70
C ASN A 648 8.99 29.63 23.24
N ALA A 649 8.60 28.72 22.33
CA ALA A 649 8.53 28.96 20.89
C ALA A 649 7.62 30.14 20.52
N THR A 650 6.53 30.39 21.26
CA THR A 650 5.61 31.51 20.99
C THR A 650 6.26 32.87 21.24
N VAL A 651 7.04 33.00 22.31
CA VAL A 651 7.80 34.24 22.59
C VAL A 651 8.82 34.49 21.49
N LEU A 652 9.55 33.46 21.08
CA LEU A 652 10.50 33.53 19.97
C LEU A 652 9.81 33.93 18.65
N TYR A 653 8.65 33.34 18.36
CA TYR A 653 7.86 33.67 17.18
C TYR A 653 7.48 35.14 17.14
N ASN A 654 6.90 35.66 18.23
CA ASN A 654 6.48 37.05 18.30
C ASN A 654 7.67 38.02 18.17
N LEU A 655 8.82 37.67 18.76
CA LEU A 655 10.05 38.44 18.62
C LEU A 655 10.54 38.48 17.16
N MET A 656 10.54 37.33 16.48
CA MET A 656 10.97 37.21 15.09
C MET A 656 10.00 37.92 14.14
N ALA A 657 8.70 37.72 14.28
CA ALA A 657 7.66 38.36 13.46
C ALA A 657 7.79 39.90 13.52
N ARG A 658 7.91 40.45 14.74
CA ARG A 658 8.16 41.89 14.95
C ARG A 658 9.46 42.37 14.31
N THR A 659 10.52 41.57 14.37
CA THR A 659 11.86 41.93 13.88
C THR A 659 11.94 41.93 12.36
N LEU A 660 11.27 40.98 11.73
CA LEU A 660 11.23 40.80 10.28
C LEU A 660 10.12 41.63 9.61
N ALA A 661 9.24 42.25 10.40
CA ALA A 661 8.07 43.00 9.97
C ALA A 661 7.14 42.14 9.08
N ILE A 662 6.90 40.90 9.53
CA ILE A 662 6.04 39.89 8.89
C ILE A 662 4.86 39.53 9.77
#